data_AF-A0A518BEW3-F1
#
_entry.id   AF-A0A518BEW3-F1
#
_cell.length_a   1.000
_cell.length_b   1.000
_cell.length_c   1.000
_cell.angle_alpha   90.00
_cell.angle_beta   90.00
_cell.angle_gamma   90.00
#
_symmetry.space_group_name_H-M   'P 1'
#
loop_
_entity.id
_entity.type
_entity.pdbx_description
1 polymer ?
#
loop_
_entity_poly.entity_id
_entity_poly.type
_entity_poly.pdbx_seq_one_letter_code
_entity_poly.pdbx_strand_id
1 'polypeptide(L)'
;MRDCLILGSGRSGTSMVAGSLARSGYFLGQDLYAPRACNPKGFFEAPEINGLNEELMAPAVPASPRLGAGQRWLARLPAGARLASGPDLDARLAAACAHRPFAYKDPRFSWTLPAWKPHLGDAGLVCVFRHPELTARSIVEECASAEYLADVRFDGADALALWHDLYQRLVEEHAAGETLLFLHYDQALSGAGLERLGQFLDAPVDLDFPERGLRRSPDTAQLGPELRELYAQLCDLAGHRPESQSLSIRVGAPEHAPLVAVVGIATDDNREQWPQALEQLSGQRGVRVETWVVDATRLQDLELDGARVTRLVRRSIGASLAHIAETSDAPTIAFVDPRASALPHRLLRSATELERDPTKRAVRCLLQQTGRGGQFQACVDPLANLDHAWPLWIATLACRREALAAIDRRAFRPALRELVGAWARDGQLGLVGEGLALADREELAHARAETAAQEHRLSLEGRDTDEAPLVSVMMAHHRRPDAIFETLESFCNQTLPPSALELIVIDDNSELALVDELRALELPVQLTVLRQGGGGAGNARNLGLPLARGRFVLFVNDDTIADPDLVERHLAAHAELARPVAIMGHFRQPTEALDNALLDLFERTTHLFGYVGFEDGAEIGGGNLYTCNVSVPLDAVRAIGGFDPEFSHYGCEDTDLGLRLEDMGVPLVYRAECRALHRHRVDEATITRRNPLVARAHARLFAKHPRAFRPWLPMDWSDEKVVRDRLQRGVAALDPLRRVVRSLGALDTGALRRSSPELGQLGVEIEHRLEGAFELHNGPLWWKGFIQGFEEQGAHRFEDLLARVPLELTGVEGPSVLLRVRRGETAWLALVERFVARQDEHDQTLLLWNQGDLGPGADAIRQAVAPALARAAQHGRAPRLALLDAALPWAEVGRVFAACDGWIGAAGDSDPDDADIAAGAGCAEVDVSAWRGAAPVAPLTEFTWRVLCRPDWSTVTDAATLAALAEPLMDSGDACLVFAHGPDEAPTDALLAELGPMLDALHGAHRALDVVLHECAANEVGELAAACSLWLDLPSGRTVAGAEGLERCARADELATGLRRLRSLALPALATAQLREPARDWRVPAHA
;
A
#
# COMPACT_ATOMS: atom_id res chain seq x y z
N MET A 1 -33.23 -27.95 -26.54
CA MET A 1 -31.99 -27.34 -26.01
C MET A 1 -31.31 -26.51 -27.07
N ARG A 2 -31.35 -25.20 -26.91
CA ARG A 2 -30.63 -24.23 -27.74
C ARG A 2 -29.19 -24.11 -27.26
N ASP A 3 -28.25 -23.87 -28.17
CA ASP A 3 -26.89 -23.44 -27.82
C ASP A 3 -26.95 -22.20 -26.92
N CYS A 4 -25.95 -21.96 -26.07
CA CYS A 4 -25.98 -20.84 -25.13
C CYS A 4 -24.61 -20.20 -24.89
N LEU A 5 -24.59 -18.87 -24.82
CA LEU A 5 -23.49 -18.12 -24.22
C LEU A 5 -23.97 -17.46 -22.93
N ILE A 6 -23.18 -17.62 -21.86
CA ILE A 6 -23.40 -16.98 -20.57
C ILE A 6 -22.49 -15.75 -20.47
N LEU A 7 -23.13 -14.59 -20.50
CA LEU A 7 -22.54 -13.25 -20.49
C LEU A 7 -22.62 -12.65 -19.09
N GLY A 8 -21.75 -11.67 -18.81
CA GLY A 8 -21.73 -10.94 -17.55
C GLY A 8 -20.33 -10.81 -16.98
N SER A 9 -20.14 -9.84 -16.09
CA SER A 9 -18.85 -9.60 -15.44
C SER A 9 -18.37 -10.82 -14.63
N GLY A 10 -17.05 -10.92 -14.41
CA GLY A 10 -16.51 -11.83 -13.40
C GLY A 10 -17.19 -11.56 -12.05
N ARG A 11 -17.44 -12.62 -11.26
CA ARG A 11 -18.08 -12.53 -9.92
C ARG A 11 -19.56 -12.10 -9.89
N SER A 12 -20.23 -11.97 -11.03
CA SER A 12 -21.68 -11.67 -11.11
C SER A 12 -22.63 -12.86 -10.90
N GLY A 13 -22.10 -14.09 -10.77
CA GLY A 13 -22.90 -15.32 -10.65
C GLY A 13 -23.00 -16.17 -11.92
N THR A 14 -22.27 -15.82 -12.97
CA THR A 14 -22.19 -16.58 -14.23
C THR A 14 -21.82 -18.06 -14.02
N SER A 15 -20.93 -18.39 -13.09
CA SER A 15 -20.58 -19.79 -12.77
C SER A 15 -21.72 -20.57 -12.09
N MET A 16 -22.61 -19.90 -11.34
CA MET A 16 -23.80 -20.55 -10.76
C MET A 16 -24.79 -20.96 -11.86
N VAL A 17 -25.00 -20.07 -12.83
CA VAL A 17 -25.85 -20.34 -14.00
C VAL A 17 -25.25 -21.45 -14.87
N ALA A 18 -23.95 -21.38 -15.16
CA ALA A 18 -23.26 -22.42 -15.93
C ALA A 18 -23.31 -23.79 -15.24
N GLY A 19 -23.06 -23.84 -13.93
CA GLY A 19 -23.13 -25.07 -13.16
C GLY A 19 -24.55 -25.67 -13.09
N SER A 20 -25.58 -24.83 -13.10
CA SER A 20 -26.98 -25.28 -13.16
C SER A 20 -27.35 -25.92 -14.50
N LEU A 21 -26.57 -25.67 -15.56
CA LEU A 21 -26.71 -26.27 -16.89
C LEU A 21 -25.76 -27.46 -17.13
N ALA A 22 -24.77 -27.67 -16.25
CA ALA A 22 -23.73 -28.67 -16.44
C ALA A 22 -24.26 -30.12 -16.50
N ARG A 23 -25.37 -30.40 -15.80
CA ARG A 23 -26.03 -31.71 -15.80
C ARG A 23 -27.12 -31.85 -16.87
N SER A 24 -27.29 -30.85 -17.71
CA SER A 24 -28.36 -30.77 -18.71
C SER A 24 -27.99 -31.38 -20.06
N GLY A 25 -26.75 -31.85 -20.22
CA GLY A 25 -26.25 -32.45 -21.46
C GLY A 25 -25.60 -31.44 -22.43
N TYR A 26 -25.31 -30.23 -21.96
CA TYR A 26 -24.52 -29.25 -22.70
C TYR A 26 -23.05 -29.63 -22.76
N PHE A 27 -22.43 -29.39 -23.91
CA PHE A 27 -20.98 -29.37 -24.02
C PHE A 27 -20.45 -28.04 -23.46
N LEU A 28 -19.67 -28.11 -22.38
CA LEU A 28 -19.07 -26.93 -21.73
C LEU A 28 -17.61 -26.68 -22.18
N GLY A 29 -17.05 -27.58 -22.99
CA GLY A 29 -15.64 -27.65 -23.37
C GLY A 29 -15.02 -29.02 -23.04
N GLN A 30 -13.85 -29.32 -23.62
CA GLN A 30 -13.15 -30.61 -23.40
C GLN A 30 -12.58 -30.73 -21.98
N ASP A 31 -11.89 -29.68 -21.55
CA ASP A 31 -11.34 -29.54 -20.20
C ASP A 31 -11.94 -28.30 -19.53
N LEU A 32 -12.26 -28.40 -18.24
CA LEU A 32 -12.74 -27.28 -17.44
C LEU A 32 -11.69 -26.91 -16.39
N TYR A 33 -11.56 -25.61 -16.10
CA TYR A 33 -10.70 -25.17 -15.00
C TYR A 33 -11.08 -25.83 -13.67
N ALA A 34 -10.06 -26.27 -12.92
CA ALA A 34 -10.24 -26.88 -11.62
C ALA A 34 -10.91 -25.91 -10.62
N PRO A 35 -11.76 -26.42 -9.71
CA PRO A 35 -12.28 -25.64 -8.60
C PRO A 35 -11.16 -25.03 -7.74
N ARG A 36 -11.38 -23.84 -7.21
CA ARG A 36 -10.46 -23.13 -6.29
C ARG A 36 -11.19 -22.81 -4.99
N ALA A 37 -10.45 -22.42 -3.95
CA ALA A 37 -11.03 -22.04 -2.66
C ALA A 37 -12.11 -20.94 -2.78
N CYS A 38 -11.95 -19.99 -3.71
CA CYS A 38 -12.91 -18.91 -3.96
C CYS A 38 -14.15 -19.34 -4.78
N ASN A 39 -14.14 -20.54 -5.37
CA ASN A 39 -15.29 -21.15 -6.06
C ASN A 39 -15.20 -22.69 -6.01
N PRO A 40 -15.61 -23.31 -4.90
CA PRO A 40 -15.39 -24.73 -4.64
C PRO A 40 -16.20 -25.66 -5.54
N LYS A 41 -17.24 -25.15 -6.20
CA LYS A 41 -18.07 -25.90 -7.17
C LYS A 41 -17.54 -25.85 -8.60
N GLY A 42 -16.48 -25.06 -8.87
CA GLY A 42 -15.87 -24.93 -10.18
C GLY A 42 -16.36 -23.72 -10.98
N PHE A 43 -15.55 -23.29 -11.94
CA PHE A 43 -15.82 -22.09 -12.75
C PHE A 43 -16.72 -22.36 -13.96
N PHE A 44 -16.77 -23.62 -14.41
CA PHE A 44 -17.45 -24.06 -15.64
C PHE A 44 -16.97 -23.31 -16.88
N GLU A 45 -15.65 -23.14 -16.94
CA GLU A 45 -14.94 -22.39 -17.96
C GLU A 45 -13.92 -23.31 -18.64
N ALA A 46 -13.92 -23.33 -19.97
CA ALA A 46 -12.97 -24.10 -20.75
C ALA A 46 -11.74 -23.27 -21.10
N PRO A 47 -10.51 -23.78 -20.91
CA PRO A 47 -9.28 -23.10 -21.33
C PRO A 47 -9.25 -22.78 -22.84
N GLU A 48 -9.82 -23.65 -23.67
CA GLU A 48 -9.93 -23.45 -25.13
C GLU A 48 -10.72 -22.17 -25.46
N ILE A 49 -11.92 -22.04 -24.89
CA ILE A 49 -12.79 -20.87 -25.07
C ILE A 49 -12.13 -19.62 -24.48
N ASN A 50 -11.48 -19.76 -23.33
CA ASN A 50 -10.75 -18.67 -22.70
C ASN A 50 -9.58 -18.19 -23.56
N GLY A 51 -8.85 -19.09 -24.21
CA GLY A 51 -7.76 -18.76 -25.12
C GLY A 51 -8.25 -17.98 -26.34
N LEU A 52 -9.38 -18.38 -26.93
CA LEU A 52 -9.99 -17.66 -28.06
C LEU A 52 -10.38 -16.22 -27.67
N ASN A 53 -10.97 -16.04 -26.49
CA ASN A 53 -11.32 -14.71 -25.98
C ASN A 53 -10.08 -13.88 -25.59
N GLU A 54 -9.01 -14.52 -25.09
CA GLU A 54 -7.72 -13.84 -24.83
C GLU A 54 -7.14 -13.28 -26.13
N GLU A 55 -7.12 -14.09 -27.19
CA GLU A 55 -6.58 -13.72 -28.50
C GLU A 55 -7.41 -12.62 -29.17
N LEU A 56 -8.75 -12.67 -29.07
CA LEU A 56 -9.64 -11.63 -29.56
C LEU A 56 -9.44 -10.28 -28.85
N MET A 57 -9.20 -10.30 -27.54
CA MET A 57 -9.07 -9.08 -26.74
C MET A 57 -7.67 -8.49 -26.75
N ALA A 58 -6.62 -9.31 -26.84
CA ALA A 58 -5.22 -8.90 -26.78
C ALA A 58 -4.87 -7.62 -27.57
N PRO A 59 -5.29 -7.44 -28.84
CA PRO A 59 -4.95 -6.23 -29.61
C PRO A 59 -5.69 -4.96 -29.18
N ALA A 60 -6.75 -5.08 -28.37
CA ALA A 60 -7.63 -3.98 -28.00
C ALA A 60 -7.53 -3.57 -26.52
N VAL A 61 -6.83 -4.36 -25.68
CA VAL A 61 -6.62 -4.02 -24.26
C VAL A 61 -5.66 -2.83 -24.15
N PRO A 62 -6.02 -1.78 -23.39
CA PRO A 62 -5.14 -0.63 -23.19
C PRO A 62 -3.85 -1.02 -22.45
N ALA A 63 -2.76 -0.29 -22.68
CA ALA A 63 -1.46 -0.55 -22.06
C ALA A 63 -1.41 -0.28 -20.55
N SER A 64 -2.42 0.42 -20.01
CA SER A 64 -2.60 0.68 -18.58
C SER A 64 -4.06 0.47 -18.18
N PRO A 65 -4.37 -0.35 -17.17
CA PRO A 65 -3.42 -1.18 -16.41
C PRO A 65 -2.76 -2.25 -17.29
N ARG A 66 -1.50 -2.63 -16.99
CA ARG A 66 -0.80 -3.70 -17.71
C ARG A 66 -1.45 -5.03 -17.35
N LEU A 67 -2.27 -5.57 -18.27
CA LEU A 67 -2.96 -6.86 -18.09
C LEU A 67 -2.32 -7.93 -18.98
N GLY A 68 -1.67 -8.90 -18.34
CA GLY A 68 -1.10 -10.08 -18.97
C GLY A 68 -2.15 -11.10 -19.42
N ALA A 69 -1.69 -12.17 -20.06
CA ALA A 69 -2.56 -13.28 -20.48
C ALA A 69 -3.26 -13.90 -19.26
N GLY A 70 -4.59 -14.06 -19.34
CA GLY A 70 -5.42 -14.56 -18.24
C GLY A 70 -5.90 -13.49 -17.25
N GLN A 71 -5.36 -12.26 -17.33
CA GLN A 71 -5.79 -11.12 -16.51
C GLN A 71 -6.80 -10.22 -17.24
N ARG A 72 -6.95 -10.38 -18.57
CA ARG A 72 -7.72 -9.47 -19.45
C ARG A 72 -9.24 -9.49 -19.23
N TRP A 73 -9.75 -10.36 -18.36
CA TRP A 73 -11.14 -10.29 -17.89
C TRP A 73 -11.42 -9.05 -17.03
N LEU A 74 -10.36 -8.37 -16.54
CA LEU A 74 -10.42 -7.07 -15.87
C LEU A 74 -10.31 -5.88 -16.84
N ALA A 75 -10.13 -6.12 -18.15
CA ALA A 75 -9.92 -5.06 -19.11
C ALA A 75 -11.20 -4.29 -19.44
N ARG A 76 -11.08 -2.96 -19.50
CA ARG A 76 -12.08 -2.06 -20.08
C ARG A 76 -11.66 -1.73 -21.51
N LEU A 77 -12.56 -1.90 -22.47
CA LEU A 77 -12.31 -1.53 -23.85
C LEU A 77 -12.92 -0.16 -24.16
N PRO A 78 -12.29 0.66 -25.01
CA PRO A 78 -12.86 1.94 -25.45
C PRO A 78 -14.25 1.77 -26.07
N ALA A 79 -15.12 2.77 -25.90
CA ALA A 79 -16.45 2.79 -26.50
C ALA A 79 -16.34 2.61 -28.03
N GLY A 80 -17.07 1.63 -28.57
CA GLY A 80 -17.03 1.29 -30.00
C GLY A 80 -15.86 0.40 -30.45
N ALA A 81 -15.03 -0.13 -29.53
CA ALA A 81 -14.00 -1.11 -29.87
C ALA A 81 -14.61 -2.33 -30.58
N ARG A 82 -14.17 -2.55 -31.83
CA ARG A 82 -14.55 -3.71 -32.64
C ARG A 82 -13.46 -4.75 -32.56
N LEU A 83 -13.74 -5.85 -31.88
CA LEU A 83 -12.89 -7.03 -31.88
C LEU A 83 -13.20 -7.80 -33.17
N ALA A 84 -12.25 -7.82 -34.11
CA ALA A 84 -12.38 -8.55 -35.38
C ALA A 84 -11.55 -9.84 -35.32
N SER A 85 -12.15 -10.95 -35.73
CA SER A 85 -11.43 -12.21 -35.96
C SER A 85 -10.71 -12.17 -37.32
N GLY A 86 -9.46 -12.61 -37.37
CA GLY A 86 -8.80 -12.98 -38.63
C GLY A 86 -9.30 -14.33 -39.13
N PRO A 87 -9.01 -14.74 -40.39
CA PRO A 87 -9.53 -15.99 -40.97
C PRO A 87 -9.22 -17.26 -40.18
N ASP A 88 -8.04 -17.33 -39.53
CA ASP A 88 -7.65 -18.45 -38.68
C ASP A 88 -8.48 -18.52 -37.39
N LEU A 89 -8.57 -17.38 -36.69
CA LEU A 89 -9.36 -17.26 -35.47
C LEU A 89 -10.86 -17.50 -35.74
N ASP A 90 -11.37 -17.01 -36.87
CA ASP A 90 -12.75 -17.24 -37.31
C ASP A 90 -13.06 -18.73 -37.53
N ALA A 91 -12.14 -19.47 -38.14
CA ALA A 91 -12.28 -20.92 -38.30
C ALA A 91 -12.27 -21.67 -36.96
N ARG A 92 -11.47 -21.21 -35.98
CA ARG A 92 -11.42 -21.77 -34.62
C ARG A 92 -12.67 -21.45 -33.81
N LEU A 93 -13.24 -20.24 -33.94
CA LEU A 93 -14.53 -19.87 -33.37
C LEU A 93 -15.67 -20.76 -33.94
N ALA A 94 -15.67 -20.98 -35.25
CA ALA A 94 -16.62 -21.87 -35.92
C ALA A 94 -16.47 -23.32 -35.43
N ALA A 95 -15.24 -23.81 -35.30
CA ALA A 95 -14.94 -25.16 -34.79
C ALA A 95 -15.41 -25.35 -33.33
N ALA A 96 -15.19 -24.35 -32.46
CA ALA A 96 -15.69 -24.38 -31.10
C ALA A 96 -17.24 -24.45 -31.04
N CYS A 97 -17.92 -23.83 -32.01
CA CYS A 97 -19.39 -23.86 -32.12
C CYS A 97 -19.94 -25.11 -32.85
N ALA A 98 -19.08 -26.05 -33.26
CA ALA A 98 -19.50 -27.27 -33.95
C ALA A 98 -20.10 -28.32 -33.00
N HIS A 99 -19.69 -28.31 -31.72
CA HIS A 99 -20.18 -29.23 -30.70
C HIS A 99 -21.51 -28.74 -30.11
N ARG A 100 -22.63 -29.19 -30.68
CA ARG A 100 -23.98 -28.77 -30.27
C ARG A 100 -24.74 -29.88 -29.53
N PRO A 101 -25.51 -29.58 -28.45
CA PRO A 101 -25.69 -28.24 -27.89
C PRO A 101 -24.51 -27.84 -26.98
N PHE A 102 -23.98 -26.62 -27.12
CA PHE A 102 -22.96 -26.07 -26.20
C PHE A 102 -23.54 -25.04 -25.23
N ALA A 103 -22.89 -24.90 -24.07
CA ALA A 103 -23.11 -23.78 -23.16
C ALA A 103 -21.75 -23.25 -22.68
N TYR A 104 -21.30 -22.15 -23.27
CA TYR A 104 -20.01 -21.58 -22.91
C TYR A 104 -20.16 -20.39 -21.97
N LYS A 105 -19.24 -20.31 -21.01
CA LYS A 105 -19.12 -19.20 -20.06
C LYS A 105 -17.71 -18.64 -20.12
N ASP A 106 -17.62 -17.32 -20.21
CA ASP A 106 -16.38 -16.55 -20.12
C ASP A 106 -16.75 -15.10 -19.74
N PRO A 107 -16.12 -14.49 -18.73
CA PRO A 107 -16.41 -13.10 -18.33
C PRO A 107 -16.19 -12.07 -19.45
N ARG A 108 -15.46 -12.42 -20.51
CA ARG A 108 -15.12 -11.53 -21.63
C ARG A 108 -16.10 -11.61 -22.79
N PHE A 109 -17.07 -12.53 -22.77
CA PHE A 109 -18.04 -12.62 -23.85
C PHE A 109 -18.82 -11.32 -24.06
N SER A 110 -19.03 -10.51 -23.03
CA SER A 110 -19.66 -9.20 -23.18
C SER A 110 -18.88 -8.26 -24.13
N TRP A 111 -17.57 -8.44 -24.23
CA TRP A 111 -16.70 -7.71 -25.16
C TRP A 111 -16.56 -8.41 -26.50
N THR A 112 -16.42 -9.73 -26.49
CA THR A 112 -16.11 -10.55 -27.68
C THR A 112 -17.34 -11.03 -28.45
N LEU A 113 -18.56 -10.83 -27.92
CA LEU A 113 -19.82 -11.24 -28.54
C LEU A 113 -19.91 -10.91 -30.04
N PRO A 114 -19.52 -9.72 -30.53
CA PRO A 114 -19.58 -9.43 -31.96
C PRO A 114 -18.76 -10.36 -32.85
N ALA A 115 -17.62 -10.89 -32.36
CA ALA A 115 -16.78 -11.83 -33.09
C ALA A 115 -17.36 -13.26 -33.06
N TRP A 116 -18.04 -13.63 -31.99
CA TRP A 116 -18.69 -14.94 -31.87
C TRP A 116 -19.99 -15.01 -32.67
N LYS A 117 -20.75 -13.92 -32.73
CA LYS A 117 -22.10 -13.83 -33.32
C LYS A 117 -22.27 -14.50 -34.69
N PRO A 118 -21.36 -14.38 -35.67
CA PRO A 118 -21.49 -15.06 -36.96
C PRO A 118 -21.58 -16.59 -36.86
N HIS A 119 -21.06 -17.18 -35.77
CA HIS A 119 -20.94 -18.62 -35.56
C HIS A 119 -22.02 -19.22 -34.65
N LEU A 120 -22.74 -18.37 -33.90
CA LEU A 120 -23.68 -18.78 -32.85
C LEU A 120 -25.02 -19.31 -33.37
N GLY A 121 -25.43 -18.96 -34.60
CA GLY A 121 -26.75 -19.33 -35.11
C GLY A 121 -27.88 -18.74 -34.25
N ASP A 122 -28.78 -19.60 -33.74
CA ASP A 122 -29.90 -19.23 -32.87
C ASP A 122 -29.61 -19.43 -31.36
N ALA A 123 -28.33 -19.43 -30.97
CA ALA A 123 -27.93 -19.59 -29.58
C ALA A 123 -28.58 -18.54 -28.65
N GLY A 124 -29.02 -18.99 -27.48
CA GLY A 124 -29.54 -18.12 -26.43
C GLY A 124 -28.43 -17.35 -25.73
N LEU A 125 -28.55 -16.03 -25.69
CA LEU A 125 -27.64 -15.16 -24.95
C LEU A 125 -28.20 -14.90 -23.54
N VAL A 126 -27.45 -15.29 -22.52
CA VAL A 126 -27.89 -15.20 -21.11
C VAL A 126 -27.00 -14.21 -20.37
N CYS A 127 -27.53 -13.03 -20.05
CA CYS A 127 -26.82 -11.99 -19.29
C CYS A 127 -27.08 -12.16 -17.80
N VAL A 128 -26.03 -12.44 -17.03
CA VAL A 128 -26.09 -12.55 -15.57
C VAL A 128 -25.48 -11.30 -14.95
N PHE A 129 -26.19 -10.70 -14.01
CA PHE A 129 -25.73 -9.50 -13.31
C PHE A 129 -26.09 -9.53 -11.82
N ARG A 130 -25.34 -8.77 -11.05
CA ARG A 130 -25.47 -8.60 -9.61
C ARG A 130 -25.29 -7.11 -9.28
N HIS A 131 -25.74 -6.70 -8.10
CA HIS A 131 -25.54 -5.33 -7.60
C HIS A 131 -24.09 -4.84 -7.87
N PRO A 132 -23.88 -3.61 -8.39
CA PRO A 132 -22.58 -3.12 -8.83
C PRO A 132 -21.51 -3.20 -7.73
N GLU A 133 -21.82 -2.75 -6.52
CA GLU A 133 -20.86 -2.71 -5.41
C GLU A 133 -20.48 -4.10 -4.90
N LEU A 134 -21.43 -5.03 -4.86
CA LEU A 134 -21.15 -6.41 -4.45
C LEU A 134 -20.25 -7.10 -5.47
N THR A 135 -20.44 -6.77 -6.74
CA THR A 135 -19.59 -7.26 -7.83
C THR A 135 -18.21 -6.63 -7.75
N ALA A 136 -18.12 -5.31 -7.58
CA ALA A 136 -16.87 -4.58 -7.46
C ALA A 136 -16.03 -5.04 -6.27
N ARG A 137 -16.65 -5.18 -5.08
CA ARG A 137 -15.98 -5.72 -3.89
C ARG A 137 -15.45 -7.12 -4.13
N SER A 138 -16.23 -7.99 -4.77
CA SER A 138 -15.79 -9.36 -5.06
C SER A 138 -14.66 -9.43 -6.10
N ILE A 139 -14.59 -8.48 -7.04
CA ILE A 139 -13.47 -8.34 -7.99
C ILE A 139 -12.21 -7.89 -7.25
N VAL A 140 -12.31 -6.84 -6.42
CA VAL A 140 -11.18 -6.32 -5.62
C VAL A 140 -10.64 -7.38 -4.66
N GLU A 141 -11.51 -8.13 -3.98
CA GLU A 141 -11.12 -9.25 -3.12
C GLU A 141 -10.36 -10.34 -3.90
N GLU A 142 -10.75 -10.64 -5.14
CA GLU A 142 -10.03 -11.60 -5.97
C GLU A 142 -8.67 -11.05 -6.41
N CYS A 143 -8.59 -9.78 -6.85
CA CYS A 143 -7.32 -9.14 -7.20
C CYS A 143 -6.34 -9.14 -6.01
N ALA A 144 -6.84 -8.97 -4.78
CA ALA A 144 -6.01 -9.00 -3.58
C ALA A 144 -5.56 -10.40 -3.13
N SER A 145 -6.26 -11.46 -3.56
CA SER A 145 -6.04 -12.83 -3.03
C SER A 145 -5.50 -13.84 -4.04
N ALA A 146 -5.65 -13.58 -5.35
CA ALA A 146 -5.19 -14.49 -6.39
C ALA A 146 -3.74 -14.21 -6.81
N GLU A 147 -2.88 -15.22 -6.72
CA GLU A 147 -1.45 -15.13 -7.05
C GLU A 147 -1.20 -14.60 -8.47
N TYR A 148 -2.01 -15.01 -9.46
CA TYR A 148 -1.90 -14.56 -10.85
C TYR A 148 -2.36 -13.10 -11.10
N LEU A 149 -2.84 -12.41 -10.06
CA LEU A 149 -3.26 -11.00 -10.10
C LEU A 149 -2.42 -10.12 -9.16
N ALA A 150 -1.38 -10.66 -8.51
CA ALA A 150 -0.59 -9.96 -7.50
C ALA A 150 0.11 -8.68 -8.02
N ASP A 151 0.34 -8.60 -9.33
CA ASP A 151 0.93 -7.47 -10.04
C ASP A 151 -0.10 -6.46 -10.59
N VAL A 152 -1.40 -6.76 -10.48
CA VAL A 152 -2.49 -5.93 -10.98
C VAL A 152 -2.98 -4.99 -9.88
N ARG A 153 -2.72 -3.69 -10.03
CA ARG A 153 -3.36 -2.64 -9.21
C ARG A 153 -4.74 -2.35 -9.78
N PHE A 154 -5.79 -2.76 -9.07
CA PHE A 154 -7.19 -2.66 -9.49
C PHE A 154 -8.06 -2.33 -8.28
N ASP A 155 -8.67 -1.15 -8.24
CA ASP A 155 -9.44 -0.68 -7.08
C ASP A 155 -10.97 -0.77 -7.26
N GLY A 156 -11.71 -0.32 -6.26
CA GLY A 156 -13.18 -0.34 -6.30
C GLY A 156 -13.79 0.57 -7.37
N ALA A 157 -13.14 1.69 -7.71
CA ALA A 157 -13.60 2.58 -8.76
C ALA A 157 -13.38 1.96 -10.14
N ASP A 158 -12.22 1.33 -10.35
CA ASP A 158 -11.93 0.56 -11.57
C ASP A 158 -12.95 -0.57 -11.78
N ALA A 159 -13.27 -1.30 -10.70
CA ALA A 159 -14.22 -2.40 -10.75
C ALA A 159 -15.66 -1.94 -11.01
N LEU A 160 -16.09 -0.81 -10.45
CA LEU A 160 -17.40 -0.20 -10.75
C LEU A 160 -17.47 0.33 -12.20
N ALA A 161 -16.38 0.91 -12.71
CA ALA A 161 -16.31 1.38 -14.08
C ALA A 161 -16.30 0.23 -15.09
N LEU A 162 -15.61 -0.88 -14.78
CA LEU A 162 -15.68 -2.13 -15.55
C LEU A 162 -17.10 -2.68 -15.57
N TRP A 163 -17.77 -2.72 -14.42
CA TRP A 163 -19.16 -3.16 -14.31
C TRP A 163 -20.07 -2.30 -15.21
N HIS A 164 -19.96 -0.97 -15.11
CA HIS A 164 -20.74 -0.03 -15.90
C HIS A 164 -20.58 -0.27 -17.40
N ASP A 165 -19.35 -0.22 -17.91
CA ASP A 165 -19.09 -0.26 -19.35
C ASP A 165 -19.51 -1.61 -19.97
N LEU A 166 -19.32 -2.70 -19.22
CA LEU A 166 -19.70 -4.04 -19.66
C LEU A 166 -21.22 -4.19 -19.78
N TYR A 167 -21.99 -3.77 -18.78
CA TYR A 167 -23.44 -3.93 -18.80
C TYR A 167 -24.15 -2.89 -19.67
N GLN A 168 -23.63 -1.67 -19.75
CA GLN A 168 -24.12 -0.65 -20.67
C GLN A 168 -24.08 -1.17 -22.12
N ARG A 169 -22.98 -1.81 -22.51
CA ARG A 169 -22.85 -2.45 -23.82
C ARG A 169 -23.89 -3.55 -24.06
N LEU A 170 -24.13 -4.42 -23.08
CA LEU A 170 -25.13 -5.49 -23.22
C LEU A 170 -26.56 -4.95 -23.35
N VAL A 171 -26.87 -3.85 -22.68
CA VAL A 171 -28.13 -3.11 -22.84
C VAL A 171 -28.24 -2.54 -24.25
N GLU A 172 -27.17 -1.96 -24.79
CA GLU A 172 -27.12 -1.42 -26.15
C GLU A 172 -27.30 -2.52 -27.21
N GLU A 173 -26.65 -3.68 -27.07
CA GLU A 173 -26.83 -4.84 -27.96
C GLU A 173 -28.28 -5.35 -27.92
N HIS A 174 -28.89 -5.41 -26.73
CA HIS A 174 -30.30 -5.77 -26.58
C HIS A 174 -31.22 -4.76 -27.28
N ALA A 175 -30.96 -3.46 -27.10
CA ALA A 175 -31.71 -2.40 -27.76
C ALA A 175 -31.53 -2.41 -29.30
N ALA A 176 -30.39 -2.90 -29.79
CA ALA A 176 -30.11 -3.08 -31.21
C ALA A 176 -30.83 -4.29 -31.84
N GLY A 177 -31.60 -5.05 -31.06
CA GLY A 177 -32.46 -6.15 -31.54
C GLY A 177 -32.00 -7.55 -31.12
N GLU A 178 -30.92 -7.69 -30.36
CA GLU A 178 -30.48 -8.99 -29.84
C GLU A 178 -31.39 -9.46 -28.71
N THR A 179 -31.79 -10.74 -28.75
CA THR A 179 -32.65 -11.31 -27.70
C THR A 179 -31.79 -11.88 -26.57
N LEU A 180 -31.58 -11.09 -25.51
CA LEU A 180 -30.86 -11.50 -24.31
C LEU A 180 -31.87 -11.86 -23.20
N LEU A 181 -31.61 -12.95 -22.48
CA LEU A 181 -32.25 -13.22 -21.20
C LEU A 181 -31.43 -12.57 -20.09
N PHE A 182 -31.97 -11.54 -19.45
CA PHE A 182 -31.38 -10.93 -18.26
C PHE A 182 -31.81 -11.69 -17.00
N LEU A 183 -30.83 -12.11 -16.21
CA LEU A 183 -31.01 -12.81 -14.94
C LEU A 183 -30.24 -12.09 -13.83
N HIS A 184 -30.96 -11.62 -12.83
CA HIS A 184 -30.33 -11.13 -11.60
C HIS A 184 -29.79 -12.31 -10.78
N TYR A 185 -28.66 -12.11 -10.10
CA TYR A 185 -28.04 -13.09 -9.21
C TYR A 185 -29.04 -13.73 -8.24
N ASP A 186 -29.89 -12.92 -7.59
CA ASP A 186 -30.87 -13.42 -6.62
C ASP A 186 -32.02 -14.21 -7.26
N GLN A 187 -32.37 -13.91 -8.52
CA GLN A 187 -33.34 -14.71 -9.25
C GLN A 187 -32.77 -16.10 -9.55
N ALA A 188 -31.50 -16.17 -9.97
CA ALA A 188 -30.82 -17.45 -10.18
C ALA A 188 -30.63 -18.22 -8.85
N LEU A 189 -30.31 -17.54 -7.76
CA LEU A 189 -30.15 -18.15 -6.43
C LEU A 189 -31.47 -18.68 -5.84
N SER A 190 -32.58 -17.97 -6.05
CA SER A 190 -33.91 -18.36 -5.57
C SER A 190 -34.59 -19.46 -6.39
N GLY A 191 -34.02 -19.84 -7.54
CA GLY A 191 -34.56 -20.84 -8.45
C GLY A 191 -35.53 -20.29 -9.51
N ALA A 192 -36.27 -19.21 -9.22
CA ALA A 192 -37.23 -18.63 -10.18
C ALA A 192 -36.57 -18.12 -11.48
N GLY A 193 -35.33 -17.63 -11.39
CA GLY A 193 -34.53 -17.25 -12.57
C GLY A 193 -34.05 -18.46 -13.37
N LEU A 194 -33.78 -19.59 -12.70
CA LEU A 194 -33.36 -20.82 -13.37
C LEU A 194 -34.52 -21.50 -14.12
N GLU A 195 -35.76 -21.40 -13.63
CA GLU A 195 -36.93 -21.87 -14.38
C GLU A 195 -37.12 -21.08 -15.69
N ARG A 196 -36.94 -19.75 -15.64
CA ARG A 196 -36.96 -18.89 -16.83
C ARG A 196 -35.83 -19.20 -17.80
N LEU A 197 -34.64 -19.50 -17.26
CA LEU A 197 -33.50 -19.97 -18.05
C LEU A 197 -33.84 -21.26 -18.80
N GLY A 198 -34.44 -22.24 -18.13
CA GLY A 198 -34.83 -23.51 -18.74
C GLY A 198 -35.87 -23.34 -19.84
N GLN A 199 -36.85 -22.45 -19.65
CA GLN A 199 -37.83 -22.10 -20.67
C GLN A 199 -37.21 -21.38 -21.87
N PHE A 200 -36.28 -20.46 -21.62
CA PHE A 200 -35.61 -19.69 -22.67
C PHE A 200 -34.70 -20.55 -23.55
N LEU A 201 -33.99 -21.49 -22.94
CA LEU A 201 -33.05 -22.40 -23.61
C LEU A 201 -33.68 -23.71 -24.09
N ASP A 202 -34.95 -23.98 -23.72
CA ASP A 202 -35.61 -25.26 -23.92
C ASP A 202 -34.73 -26.43 -23.39
N ALA A 203 -34.27 -26.29 -22.14
CA ALA A 203 -33.33 -27.20 -21.50
C ALA A 203 -33.69 -27.49 -20.04
N PRO A 204 -33.43 -28.71 -19.53
CA PRO A 204 -33.53 -28.98 -18.11
C PRO A 204 -32.50 -28.14 -17.35
N VAL A 205 -32.79 -27.77 -16.10
CA VAL A 205 -31.90 -26.94 -15.27
C VAL A 205 -31.88 -27.53 -13.87
N ASP A 206 -30.70 -27.61 -13.27
CA ASP A 206 -30.51 -28.10 -11.91
C ASP A 206 -30.85 -27.01 -10.89
N LEU A 207 -32.07 -27.04 -10.37
CA LEU A 207 -32.58 -26.07 -9.39
C LEU A 207 -31.97 -26.21 -7.99
N ASP A 208 -31.22 -27.29 -7.74
CA ASP A 208 -30.56 -27.58 -6.47
C ASP A 208 -29.05 -27.27 -6.51
N PHE A 209 -28.52 -26.90 -7.69
CA PHE A 209 -27.13 -26.46 -7.84
C PHE A 209 -26.79 -25.20 -7.02
N PRO A 210 -27.64 -24.14 -6.99
CA PRO A 210 -27.40 -22.95 -6.16
C PRO A 210 -27.45 -23.25 -4.66
N GLU A 211 -26.44 -22.79 -3.90
CA GLU A 211 -26.47 -22.88 -2.44
C GLU A 211 -27.31 -21.76 -1.86
N ARG A 212 -28.59 -22.04 -1.58
CA ARG A 212 -29.56 -21.08 -1.06
C ARG A 212 -29.19 -20.46 0.30
N GLY A 213 -28.18 -21.01 0.98
CA GLY A 213 -27.61 -20.50 2.24
C GLY A 213 -26.48 -19.47 2.07
N LEU A 214 -26.03 -19.19 0.83
CA LEU A 214 -25.09 -18.10 0.55
C LEU A 214 -25.80 -16.74 0.69
N ARG A 215 -25.14 -15.81 1.36
CA ARG A 215 -25.74 -14.61 1.94
C ARG A 215 -26.14 -13.55 0.91
N ARG A 216 -27.31 -12.97 1.16
CA ARG A 216 -27.68 -11.61 0.77
C ARG A 216 -26.78 -10.64 1.54
N SER A 217 -25.91 -9.92 0.84
CA SER A 217 -25.32 -8.71 1.40
C SER A 217 -26.35 -7.60 1.28
N PRO A 218 -26.55 -6.75 2.30
CA PRO A 218 -27.46 -5.62 2.19
C PRO A 218 -26.90 -4.60 1.17
N ASP A 219 -27.77 -4.03 0.34
CA ASP A 219 -27.47 -2.88 -0.53
C ASP A 219 -27.28 -1.66 0.36
N THR A 220 -26.03 -1.35 0.74
CA THR A 220 -25.75 -0.31 1.75
C THR A 220 -24.88 0.85 1.27
N ALA A 221 -24.45 0.91 0.00
CA ALA A 221 -23.75 2.10 -0.48
C ALA A 221 -24.52 2.85 -1.57
N GLN A 222 -24.33 4.17 -1.56
CA GLN A 222 -25.00 5.09 -2.46
C GLN A 222 -24.34 5.00 -3.84
N LEU A 223 -24.91 4.18 -4.72
CA LEU A 223 -24.56 4.20 -6.14
C LEU A 223 -24.73 5.63 -6.69
N GLY A 224 -23.72 6.09 -7.43
CA GLY A 224 -23.82 7.29 -8.26
C GLY A 224 -25.01 7.21 -9.23
N PRO A 225 -25.52 8.34 -9.71
CA PRO A 225 -26.76 8.40 -10.49
C PRO A 225 -26.73 7.53 -11.75
N GLU A 226 -25.61 7.52 -12.49
CA GLU A 226 -25.44 6.72 -13.72
C GLU A 226 -25.48 5.21 -13.46
N LEU A 227 -24.73 4.73 -12.45
CA LEU A 227 -24.72 3.33 -12.04
C LEU A 227 -26.10 2.88 -11.53
N ARG A 228 -26.81 3.75 -10.82
CA ARG A 228 -28.15 3.48 -10.30
C ARG A 228 -29.17 3.36 -11.43
N GLU A 229 -29.10 4.24 -12.43
CA GLU A 229 -29.97 4.21 -13.60
C GLU A 229 -29.74 2.94 -14.43
N LEU A 230 -28.49 2.60 -14.72
CA LEU A 230 -28.14 1.37 -15.45
C LEU A 230 -28.55 0.12 -14.66
N TYR A 231 -28.32 0.06 -13.35
CA TYR A 231 -28.74 -1.07 -12.53
C TYR A 231 -30.26 -1.24 -12.47
N ALA A 232 -31.01 -0.13 -12.35
CA ALA A 232 -32.46 -0.16 -12.41
C ALA A 232 -32.96 -0.66 -13.77
N GLN A 233 -32.35 -0.21 -14.87
CA GLN A 233 -32.67 -0.67 -16.22
C GLN A 233 -32.44 -2.18 -16.40
N LEU A 234 -31.32 -2.72 -15.90
CA LEU A 234 -31.05 -4.16 -15.91
C LEU A 234 -32.07 -4.94 -15.07
N CYS A 235 -32.45 -4.41 -13.91
CA CYS A 235 -33.48 -5.00 -13.06
C CYS A 235 -34.84 -5.07 -13.78
N ASP A 236 -35.24 -4.00 -14.47
CA ASP A 236 -36.46 -3.95 -15.27
C ASP A 236 -36.43 -4.97 -16.41
N LEU A 237 -35.33 -5.05 -17.16
CA LEU A 237 -35.12 -6.06 -18.22
C LEU A 237 -35.17 -7.50 -17.68
N ALA A 238 -34.69 -7.71 -16.45
CA ALA A 238 -34.74 -8.99 -15.77
C ALA A 238 -36.11 -9.29 -15.12
N GLY A 239 -37.06 -8.34 -15.11
CA GLY A 239 -38.27 -8.45 -14.30
C GLY A 239 -37.95 -8.68 -12.81
N HIS A 240 -36.80 -8.21 -12.36
CA HIS A 240 -36.35 -8.27 -10.97
C HIS A 240 -36.72 -6.96 -10.28
N ARG A 241 -37.38 -7.06 -9.14
CA ARG A 241 -37.51 -5.93 -8.22
C ARG A 241 -36.56 -6.20 -7.07
N PRO A 242 -35.43 -5.48 -6.95
CA PRO A 242 -34.62 -5.50 -5.74
C PRO A 242 -35.54 -5.25 -4.54
N GLU A 243 -35.30 -5.93 -3.42
CA GLU A 243 -36.15 -5.80 -2.21
C GLU A 243 -36.22 -4.34 -1.71
N SER A 244 -35.30 -3.47 -2.17
CA SER A 244 -35.27 -2.01 -1.95
C SER A 244 -36.23 -1.17 -2.83
N GLN A 245 -36.89 -1.75 -3.84
CA GLN A 245 -37.93 -1.08 -4.65
C GLN A 245 -39.27 -1.84 -4.72
N SER A 246 -39.42 -2.95 -4.00
CA SER A 246 -40.75 -3.46 -3.70
C SER A 246 -41.39 -2.59 -2.62
N LEU A 247 -42.17 -1.61 -3.06
CA LEU A 247 -43.26 -1.02 -2.27
C LEU A 247 -43.93 -2.09 -1.41
N SER A 248 -43.65 -2.03 -0.11
CA SER A 248 -44.66 -2.02 0.94
C SER A 248 -45.93 -2.82 0.62
N ILE A 249 -45.92 -4.13 0.90
CA ILE A 249 -47.06 -4.64 1.67
C ILE A 249 -46.70 -4.39 3.12
N ARG A 250 -46.92 -3.14 3.57
CA ARG A 250 -47.14 -2.86 4.98
C ARG A 250 -48.38 -3.64 5.36
N VAL A 251 -48.22 -4.87 5.84
CA VAL A 251 -49.17 -5.38 6.83
C VAL A 251 -48.86 -4.54 8.05
N GLY A 252 -49.51 -3.38 8.18
CA GLY A 252 -49.47 -2.62 9.42
C GLY A 252 -49.78 -3.61 10.54
N ALA A 253 -48.94 -3.61 11.59
CA ALA A 253 -49.25 -4.41 12.75
C ALA A 253 -50.71 -4.09 13.17
N PRO A 254 -51.55 -5.09 13.46
CA PRO A 254 -52.96 -4.85 13.79
C PRO A 254 -53.06 -3.76 14.87
N GLU A 255 -54.14 -2.96 14.89
CA GLU A 255 -54.28 -1.85 15.85
C GLU A 255 -54.07 -2.28 17.33
N HIS A 256 -54.30 -3.56 17.62
CA HIS A 256 -54.11 -4.18 18.94
C HIS A 256 -52.68 -4.69 19.22
N ALA A 257 -51.73 -4.56 18.30
CA ALA A 257 -50.34 -4.94 18.52
C ALA A 257 -49.68 -4.00 19.55
N PRO A 258 -48.80 -4.54 20.42
CA PRO A 258 -48.10 -3.75 21.44
C PRO A 258 -47.30 -2.62 20.78
N LEU A 259 -47.34 -1.44 21.39
CA LEU A 259 -46.56 -0.28 20.97
C LEU A 259 -45.22 -0.29 21.72
N VAL A 260 -44.12 -0.20 20.98
CA VAL A 260 -42.76 -0.11 21.52
C VAL A 260 -42.11 1.15 20.98
N ALA A 261 -41.62 2.00 21.89
CA ALA A 261 -40.75 3.10 21.53
C ALA A 261 -39.33 2.58 21.43
N VAL A 262 -38.66 2.87 20.33
CA VAL A 262 -37.28 2.50 20.10
C VAL A 262 -36.43 3.76 20.19
N VAL A 263 -35.37 3.69 20.99
CA VAL A 263 -34.45 4.81 21.21
C VAL A 263 -33.04 4.39 20.84
N GLY A 264 -32.36 5.20 20.04
CA GLY A 264 -30.90 5.11 19.97
C GLY A 264 -30.26 6.47 19.80
N ILE A 265 -28.93 6.46 19.73
CA ILE A 265 -28.12 7.67 19.82
C ILE A 265 -27.21 7.74 18.60
N ALA A 266 -27.36 8.81 17.82
CA ALA A 266 -26.52 9.07 16.67
C ALA A 266 -25.25 9.82 17.08
N THR A 267 -24.10 9.32 16.67
CA THR A 267 -22.78 9.94 16.83
C THR A 267 -22.16 10.13 15.46
N ASP A 268 -21.07 10.91 15.37
CA ASP A 268 -20.36 11.10 14.10
C ASP A 268 -19.87 9.75 13.53
N ASP A 269 -19.51 8.80 14.40
CA ASP A 269 -19.01 7.46 14.00
C ASP A 269 -20.09 6.51 13.51
N ASN A 270 -21.36 6.73 13.90
CA ASN A 270 -22.45 5.81 13.57
C ASN A 270 -23.59 6.41 12.73
N ARG A 271 -23.47 7.70 12.37
CA ARG A 271 -24.50 8.45 11.64
C ARG A 271 -24.89 7.80 10.32
N GLU A 272 -23.93 7.20 9.61
CA GLU A 272 -24.13 6.65 8.27
C GLU A 272 -24.92 5.33 8.28
N GLN A 273 -24.94 4.61 9.40
CA GLN A 273 -25.63 3.31 9.51
C GLN A 273 -27.11 3.47 9.93
N TRP A 274 -27.55 4.68 10.30
CA TRP A 274 -28.92 4.92 10.74
C TRP A 274 -30.01 4.61 9.71
N PRO A 275 -29.88 4.97 8.41
CA PRO A 275 -30.89 4.60 7.41
C PRO A 275 -31.18 3.10 7.37
N GLN A 276 -30.13 2.27 7.44
CA GLN A 276 -30.27 0.81 7.48
C GLN A 276 -30.94 0.34 8.77
N ALA A 277 -30.56 0.90 9.92
CA ALA A 277 -31.18 0.57 11.21
C ALA A 277 -32.69 0.91 11.22
N LEU A 278 -33.09 2.02 10.61
CA LEU A 278 -34.50 2.41 10.47
C LEU A 278 -35.29 1.44 9.59
N GLU A 279 -34.69 0.96 8.50
CA GLU A 279 -35.29 -0.07 7.67
C GLU A 279 -35.52 -1.36 8.46
N GLN A 280 -34.52 -1.83 9.22
CA GLN A 280 -34.65 -3.01 10.07
C GLN A 280 -35.72 -2.86 11.15
N LEU A 281 -35.85 -1.66 11.73
CA LEU A 281 -36.90 -1.35 12.71
C LEU A 281 -38.29 -1.36 12.08
N SER A 282 -38.42 -0.87 10.85
CA SER A 282 -39.67 -0.96 10.09
C SER A 282 -40.07 -2.41 9.77
N GLY A 283 -39.10 -3.32 9.71
CA GLY A 283 -39.28 -4.75 9.48
C GLY A 283 -39.65 -5.59 10.72
N GLN A 284 -39.81 -4.98 11.89
CA GLN A 284 -40.20 -5.68 13.12
C GLN A 284 -41.65 -6.21 13.04
N ARG A 285 -41.85 -7.50 13.33
CA ARG A 285 -43.13 -8.20 13.14
C ARG A 285 -43.97 -8.24 14.41
N GLY A 286 -45.26 -7.94 14.27
CA GLY A 286 -46.26 -8.09 15.33
C GLY A 286 -46.19 -7.03 16.43
N VAL A 287 -45.52 -5.90 16.17
CA VAL A 287 -45.35 -4.78 17.09
C VAL A 287 -45.52 -3.47 16.32
N ARG A 288 -46.05 -2.44 16.96
CA ARG A 288 -46.03 -1.07 16.44
C ARG A 288 -44.80 -0.36 16.98
N VAL A 289 -44.05 0.32 16.12
CA VAL A 289 -42.78 0.95 16.48
C VAL A 289 -42.89 2.46 16.37
N GLU A 290 -42.47 3.16 17.42
CA GLU A 290 -42.20 4.60 17.41
C GLU A 290 -40.69 4.80 17.55
N THR A 291 -40.02 5.39 16.56
CA THR A 291 -38.56 5.53 16.59
C THR A 291 -38.12 6.93 17.01
N TRP A 292 -37.21 6.99 17.98
CA TRP A 292 -36.56 8.20 18.48
C TRP A 292 -35.04 8.08 18.31
N VAL A 293 -34.44 9.14 17.78
CA VAL A 293 -32.98 9.25 17.64
C VAL A 293 -32.51 10.48 18.39
N VAL A 294 -31.60 10.28 19.34
CA VAL A 294 -30.92 11.38 20.01
C VAL A 294 -29.70 11.77 19.18
N ASP A 295 -29.73 12.94 18.56
CA ASP A 295 -28.62 13.47 17.77
C ASP A 295 -27.53 14.04 18.69
N ALA A 296 -26.40 13.34 18.74
CA ALA A 296 -25.19 13.73 19.46
C ALA A 296 -24.01 14.01 18.48
N THR A 297 -24.28 14.24 17.21
CA THR A 297 -23.26 14.58 16.19
C THR A 297 -22.71 16.00 16.41
N ARG A 298 -21.44 16.23 16.02
CA ARG A 298 -20.74 17.50 16.28
C ARG A 298 -20.78 18.49 15.12
N LEU A 299 -20.95 18.00 13.90
CA LEU A 299 -20.65 18.78 12.69
C LEU A 299 -21.90 19.36 12.00
N GLN A 300 -23.04 18.68 12.01
CA GLN A 300 -24.26 19.07 11.30
C GLN A 300 -25.50 18.56 12.04
N ASP A 301 -26.67 19.17 11.82
CA ASP A 301 -27.94 18.62 12.32
C ASP A 301 -28.28 17.33 11.56
N LEU A 302 -28.70 16.30 12.29
CA LEU A 302 -29.10 15.02 11.71
C LEU A 302 -30.59 15.04 11.34
N GLU A 303 -30.90 14.78 10.08
CA GLU A 303 -32.27 14.54 9.61
C GLU A 303 -32.42 13.07 9.21
N LEU A 304 -33.47 12.41 9.73
CA LEU A 304 -33.74 10.99 9.48
C LEU A 304 -35.23 10.78 9.19
N ASP A 305 -35.54 10.37 7.97
CA ASP A 305 -36.89 9.99 7.57
C ASP A 305 -37.37 8.74 8.33
N GLY A 306 -38.53 8.84 8.98
CA GLY A 306 -39.11 7.72 9.75
C GLY A 306 -38.68 7.65 11.22
N ALA A 307 -37.94 8.65 11.71
CA ALA A 307 -37.60 8.79 13.13
C ALA A 307 -37.85 10.21 13.66
N ARG A 308 -38.14 10.31 14.96
CA ARG A 308 -38.16 11.59 15.68
C ARG A 308 -36.76 11.91 16.16
N VAL A 309 -36.11 12.88 15.54
CA VAL A 309 -34.77 13.31 15.94
C VAL A 309 -34.87 14.39 17.03
N THR A 310 -34.13 14.22 18.11
CA THR A 310 -33.99 15.19 19.20
C THR A 310 -32.53 15.50 19.40
N ARG A 311 -32.15 16.78 19.32
CA ARG A 311 -30.77 17.22 19.56
C ARG A 311 -30.42 17.07 21.04
N LEU A 312 -29.20 16.61 21.32
CA LEU A 312 -28.73 16.34 22.67
C LEU A 312 -28.77 17.61 23.55
N VAL A 313 -29.62 17.61 24.57
CA VAL A 313 -29.83 18.78 25.43
C VAL A 313 -28.67 18.90 26.43
N ARG A 314 -27.92 20.01 26.39
CA ARG A 314 -26.82 20.31 27.33
C ARG A 314 -25.79 19.18 27.49
N ARG A 315 -25.56 18.39 26.44
CA ARG A 315 -24.69 17.19 26.46
C ARG A 315 -25.13 16.06 27.42
N SER A 316 -26.37 16.10 27.94
CA SER A 316 -26.90 15.08 28.86
C SER A 316 -27.81 14.09 28.14
N ILE A 317 -27.43 12.83 28.14
CA ILE A 317 -28.24 11.72 27.59
C ILE A 317 -29.41 11.41 28.52
N GLY A 318 -29.23 11.51 29.84
CA GLY A 318 -30.31 11.32 30.81
C GLY A 318 -31.47 12.29 30.60
N ALA A 319 -31.18 13.55 30.26
CA ALA A 319 -32.20 14.54 29.94
C ALA A 319 -33.02 14.16 28.69
N SER A 320 -32.34 13.72 27.63
CA SER A 320 -33.01 13.26 26.41
C SER A 320 -33.84 11.99 26.62
N LEU A 321 -33.32 11.02 27.38
CA LEU A 321 -34.06 9.79 27.69
C LEU A 321 -35.30 10.06 28.58
N ALA A 322 -35.18 10.94 29.58
CA ALA A 322 -36.32 11.36 30.38
C ALA A 322 -37.39 12.06 29.52
N HIS A 323 -36.98 12.95 28.61
CA HIS A 323 -37.89 13.63 27.70
C HIS A 323 -38.64 12.64 26.78
N ILE A 324 -37.94 11.66 26.21
CA ILE A 324 -38.58 10.62 25.38
C ILE A 324 -39.56 9.79 26.21
N ALA A 325 -39.18 9.39 27.43
CA ALA A 325 -40.05 8.65 28.33
C ALA A 325 -41.31 9.44 28.76
N GLU A 326 -41.20 10.76 28.87
CA GLU A 326 -42.33 11.65 29.18
C GLU A 326 -43.24 11.91 27.97
N THR A 327 -42.71 11.78 26.75
CA THR A 327 -43.42 12.14 25.52
C THR A 327 -44.02 10.94 24.79
N SER A 328 -43.42 9.75 24.92
CA SER A 328 -43.93 8.54 24.28
C SER A 328 -45.06 7.87 25.07
N ASP A 329 -46.10 7.45 24.34
CA ASP A 329 -47.21 6.64 24.88
C ASP A 329 -46.88 5.13 24.94
N ALA A 330 -45.71 4.72 24.45
CA ALA A 330 -45.32 3.31 24.46
C ALA A 330 -45.01 2.82 25.89
N PRO A 331 -45.64 1.73 26.37
CA PRO A 331 -45.35 1.18 27.70
C PRO A 331 -43.95 0.58 27.80
N THR A 332 -43.37 0.16 26.68
CA THR A 332 -42.02 -0.40 26.59
C THR A 332 -41.13 0.50 25.75
N ILE A 333 -39.94 0.78 26.29
CA ILE A 333 -38.85 1.46 25.59
C ILE A 333 -37.74 0.44 25.32
N ALA A 334 -37.44 0.19 24.06
CA ALA A 334 -36.33 -0.64 23.61
C ALA A 334 -35.19 0.22 23.07
N PHE A 335 -33.96 -0.25 23.23
CA PHE A 335 -32.79 0.48 22.77
C PHE A 335 -32.21 -0.14 21.49
N VAL A 336 -31.59 0.69 20.66
CA VAL A 336 -30.90 0.26 19.44
C VAL A 336 -29.56 0.96 19.28
N ASP A 337 -28.62 0.26 18.67
CA ASP A 337 -27.38 0.80 18.11
C ASP A 337 -27.35 0.35 16.64
N PRO A 338 -27.08 1.25 15.67
CA PRO A 338 -27.18 0.90 14.26
C PRO A 338 -26.11 -0.12 13.80
N ARG A 339 -25.07 -0.38 14.60
CA ARG A 339 -24.08 -1.43 14.36
C ARG A 339 -24.53 -2.82 14.83
N ALA A 340 -25.65 -2.90 15.55
CA ALA A 340 -26.29 -4.15 15.95
C ALA A 340 -27.61 -4.34 15.21
N SER A 341 -27.75 -5.45 14.48
CA SER A 341 -28.98 -5.78 13.79
C SER A 341 -30.03 -6.36 14.75
N ALA A 342 -31.24 -5.80 14.73
CA ALA A 342 -32.37 -6.34 15.49
C ALA A 342 -33.07 -7.43 14.68
N LEU A 343 -33.13 -8.67 15.20
CA LEU A 343 -33.86 -9.74 14.52
C LEU A 343 -35.39 -9.44 14.50
N PRO A 344 -36.15 -9.93 13.50
CA PRO A 344 -37.53 -9.47 13.23
C PRO A 344 -38.55 -9.60 14.38
N HIS A 345 -38.26 -10.37 15.43
CA HIS A 345 -39.14 -10.60 16.56
C HIS A 345 -38.61 -10.03 17.89
N ARG A 346 -37.47 -9.35 17.88
CA ARG A 346 -36.79 -8.87 19.10
C ARG A 346 -37.71 -8.01 19.96
N LEU A 347 -38.34 -6.99 19.36
CA LEU A 347 -39.14 -6.01 20.10
C LEU A 347 -40.38 -6.65 20.71
N LEU A 348 -41.09 -7.47 19.92
CA LEU A 348 -42.26 -8.21 20.40
C LEU A 348 -41.91 -9.12 21.58
N ARG A 349 -40.84 -9.91 21.47
CA ARG A 349 -40.43 -10.83 22.55
C ARG A 349 -40.02 -10.10 23.82
N SER A 350 -39.34 -8.96 23.69
CA SER A 350 -38.94 -8.15 24.83
C SER A 350 -40.14 -7.52 25.53
N ALA A 351 -41.09 -6.98 24.77
CA ALA A 351 -42.33 -6.42 25.30
C ALA A 351 -43.18 -7.48 25.99
N THR A 352 -43.36 -8.65 25.38
CA THR A 352 -44.12 -9.77 25.97
C THR A 352 -43.49 -10.25 27.28
N GLU A 353 -42.17 -10.32 27.37
CA GLU A 353 -41.51 -10.76 28.61
C GLU A 353 -41.67 -9.72 29.73
N LEU A 354 -41.58 -8.42 29.42
CA LEU A 354 -41.86 -7.36 30.38
C LEU A 354 -43.31 -7.38 30.84
N GLU A 355 -44.27 -7.60 29.95
CA GLU A 355 -45.69 -7.73 30.31
C GLU A 355 -45.95 -8.94 31.21
N ARG A 356 -45.26 -10.06 30.94
CA ARG A 356 -45.42 -11.31 31.68
C ARG A 356 -44.93 -11.24 33.12
N ASP A 357 -43.82 -10.55 33.38
CA ASP A 357 -43.24 -10.41 34.72
C ASP A 357 -43.22 -8.93 35.19
N PRO A 358 -44.22 -8.50 35.97
CA PRO A 358 -44.30 -7.13 36.48
C PRO A 358 -43.22 -6.76 37.49
N THR A 359 -42.46 -7.74 38.02
CA THR A 359 -41.33 -7.47 38.92
C THR A 359 -40.09 -6.97 38.17
N LYS A 360 -40.04 -7.18 36.84
CA LYS A 360 -38.92 -6.74 36.00
C LYS A 360 -39.14 -5.31 35.53
N ARG A 361 -38.12 -4.47 35.74
CA ARG A 361 -38.04 -3.11 35.18
C ARG A 361 -37.44 -3.10 33.78
N ALA A 362 -36.58 -4.06 33.50
CA ALA A 362 -35.94 -4.23 32.20
C ALA A 362 -35.73 -5.71 31.87
N VAL A 363 -35.61 -6.01 30.58
CA VAL A 363 -35.20 -7.31 30.05
C VAL A 363 -34.09 -7.09 29.04
N ARG A 364 -33.18 -8.06 28.95
CA ARG A 364 -32.17 -8.13 27.91
C ARG A 364 -32.33 -9.41 27.10
N CYS A 365 -31.93 -9.42 25.84
CA CYS A 365 -31.77 -10.65 25.06
C CYS A 365 -30.29 -11.03 24.91
N LEU A 366 -30.01 -12.23 24.39
CA LEU A 366 -28.65 -12.59 23.99
C LEU A 366 -28.29 -11.90 22.67
N LEU A 367 -27.01 -11.59 22.53
CA LEU A 367 -26.41 -11.10 21.29
C LEU A 367 -25.79 -12.27 20.52
N GLN A 368 -26.18 -12.45 19.27
CA GLN A 368 -25.54 -13.39 18.35
C GLN A 368 -24.27 -12.75 17.79
N GLN A 369 -23.13 -13.32 18.13
CA GLN A 369 -21.84 -12.93 17.58
C GLN A 369 -21.60 -13.68 16.26
N THR A 370 -21.15 -12.92 15.27
CA THR A 370 -20.87 -13.42 13.93
C THR A 370 -19.40 -13.19 13.54
N GLY A 371 -18.78 -14.08 12.76
CA GLY A 371 -17.38 -13.94 12.30
C GLY A 371 -17.26 -13.32 10.91
N ARG A 372 -16.07 -13.30 10.27
CA ARG A 372 -15.96 -12.84 8.87
C ARG A 372 -16.86 -13.67 7.94
N GLY A 373 -17.67 -13.01 7.12
CA GLY A 373 -18.76 -13.63 6.34
C GLY A 373 -20.03 -13.91 7.16
N GLY A 374 -20.09 -13.36 8.37
CA GLY A 374 -21.06 -13.45 9.45
C GLY A 374 -21.55 -14.83 9.89
N GLN A 375 -20.80 -15.89 9.62
CA GLN A 375 -21.07 -17.21 10.22
C GLN A 375 -21.33 -17.08 11.73
N PHE A 376 -22.38 -17.74 12.21
CA PHE A 376 -22.71 -17.76 13.64
C PHE A 376 -21.54 -18.35 14.44
N GLN A 377 -21.10 -17.65 15.48
CA GLN A 377 -20.03 -18.14 16.36
C GLN A 377 -20.57 -18.51 17.73
N ALA A 378 -21.26 -17.58 18.39
CA ALA A 378 -21.74 -17.77 19.75
C ALA A 378 -22.94 -16.86 20.05
N CYS A 379 -23.75 -17.25 21.03
CA CYS A 379 -24.62 -16.33 21.74
C CYS A 379 -23.92 -15.86 23.00
N VAL A 380 -23.76 -14.55 23.15
CA VAL A 380 -23.17 -13.93 24.34
C VAL A 380 -24.23 -13.12 25.07
N ASP A 381 -24.24 -13.19 26.40
CA ASP A 381 -24.95 -12.21 27.22
C ASP A 381 -23.98 -11.05 27.44
N PRO A 382 -24.15 -9.91 26.74
CA PRO A 382 -23.19 -8.81 26.85
C PRO A 382 -23.26 -8.10 28.21
N LEU A 383 -24.25 -8.43 29.06
CA LEU A 383 -24.41 -7.92 30.42
C LEU A 383 -24.06 -8.95 31.51
N ALA A 384 -23.60 -10.16 31.14
CA ALA A 384 -23.12 -11.14 32.12
C ALA A 384 -21.85 -10.66 32.85
N ASN A 385 -21.02 -9.86 32.17
CA ASN A 385 -19.95 -9.06 32.77
C ASN A 385 -20.20 -7.61 32.35
N LEU A 386 -20.55 -6.74 33.30
CA LEU A 386 -20.87 -5.33 33.04
C LEU A 386 -19.68 -4.51 32.49
N ASP A 387 -18.50 -5.11 32.31
CA ASP A 387 -17.25 -4.46 31.91
C ASP A 387 -17.01 -4.36 30.39
N HIS A 388 -17.95 -4.78 29.54
CA HIS A 388 -17.68 -4.92 28.10
C HIS A 388 -18.77 -4.40 27.14
N ALA A 389 -18.32 -3.68 26.10
CA ALA A 389 -18.98 -3.40 24.81
C ALA A 389 -20.20 -2.45 24.81
N TRP A 390 -20.07 -1.28 25.45
CA TRP A 390 -20.92 -0.14 25.10
C TRP A 390 -20.56 0.38 23.69
N PRO A 391 -21.52 0.63 22.79
CA PRO A 391 -22.97 0.66 23.00
C PRO A 391 -23.70 -0.58 22.50
N LEU A 392 -23.02 -1.59 21.96
CA LEU A 392 -23.69 -2.78 21.40
C LEU A 392 -24.54 -3.56 22.42
N TRP A 393 -24.19 -3.55 23.72
CA TRP A 393 -25.04 -4.19 24.72
C TRP A 393 -26.37 -3.46 24.93
N ILE A 394 -26.45 -2.15 24.70
CA ILE A 394 -27.71 -1.41 24.80
C ILE A 394 -28.72 -1.94 23.77
N ALA A 395 -28.24 -2.38 22.61
CA ALA A 395 -29.06 -2.97 21.55
C ALA A 395 -29.65 -4.33 21.94
N THR A 396 -29.39 -4.83 23.15
CA THR A 396 -30.08 -6.01 23.70
C THR A 396 -31.17 -5.65 24.71
N LEU A 397 -31.22 -4.39 25.17
CA LEU A 397 -32.03 -3.96 26.31
C LEU A 397 -33.41 -3.44 25.89
N ALA A 398 -34.42 -3.77 26.67
CA ALA A 398 -35.72 -3.10 26.70
C ALA A 398 -36.15 -2.89 28.15
N CYS A 399 -36.88 -1.82 28.42
CA CYS A 399 -37.33 -1.47 29.76
C CYS A 399 -38.74 -0.88 29.75
N ARG A 400 -39.36 -0.88 30.92
CA ARG A 400 -40.63 -0.18 31.13
C ARG A 400 -40.39 1.32 31.03
N ARG A 401 -41.28 2.05 30.37
CA ARG A 401 -41.19 3.51 30.23
C ARG A 401 -40.97 4.21 31.58
N GLU A 402 -41.67 3.77 32.63
CA GLU A 402 -41.58 4.37 33.97
C GLU A 402 -40.19 4.20 34.60
N ALA A 403 -39.40 3.21 34.15
CA ALA A 403 -38.05 2.98 34.63
C ALA A 403 -37.06 4.06 34.14
N LEU A 404 -37.34 4.67 32.98
CA LEU A 404 -36.53 5.78 32.44
C LEU A 404 -37.04 7.15 32.88
N ALA A 405 -38.32 7.30 33.21
CA ALA A 405 -38.84 8.57 33.76
C ALA A 405 -38.17 8.99 35.08
N ALA A 406 -37.60 8.03 35.82
CA ALA A 406 -36.87 8.25 37.06
C ALA A 406 -35.33 8.39 36.89
N ILE A 407 -34.82 8.44 35.65
CA ILE A 407 -33.39 8.59 35.40
C ILE A 407 -32.91 9.96 35.87
N ASP A 408 -31.69 10.04 36.41
CA ASP A 408 -31.08 11.33 36.72
C ASP A 408 -30.93 12.13 35.42
N ARG A 409 -31.55 13.31 35.34
CA ARG A 409 -31.48 14.18 34.16
C ARG A 409 -30.07 14.75 33.93
N ARG A 410 -29.17 14.64 34.90
CA ARG A 410 -27.75 14.98 34.79
C ARG A 410 -26.90 13.77 34.37
N ALA A 411 -27.49 12.59 34.22
CA ALA A 411 -26.81 11.37 33.83
C ALA A 411 -26.16 11.49 32.44
N PHE A 412 -24.86 11.23 32.41
CA PHE A 412 -24.12 10.94 31.17
C PHE A 412 -24.25 9.46 30.82
N ARG A 413 -23.78 9.07 29.63
CA ARG A 413 -23.72 7.68 29.12
C ARG A 413 -23.36 6.58 30.17
N PRO A 414 -22.40 6.76 31.10
CA PRO A 414 -22.09 5.76 32.15
C PRO A 414 -23.19 5.58 33.20
N ALA A 415 -24.09 6.54 33.39
CA ALA A 415 -25.16 6.42 34.39
C ALA A 415 -26.30 5.48 33.92
N LEU A 416 -26.45 5.22 32.61
CA LEU A 416 -27.34 4.14 32.15
C LEU A 416 -26.77 2.76 32.51
N ARG A 417 -25.44 2.58 32.43
CA ARG A 417 -24.74 1.37 32.91
C ARG A 417 -24.97 1.16 34.41
N GLU A 418 -24.83 2.22 35.20
CA GLU A 418 -25.09 2.16 36.65
C GLU A 418 -26.54 1.79 36.97
N LEU A 419 -27.51 2.38 36.25
CA LEU A 419 -28.93 2.08 36.39
C LEU A 419 -29.27 0.63 36.06
N VAL A 420 -28.74 0.11 34.94
CA VAL A 420 -28.91 -1.30 34.55
C VAL A 420 -28.24 -2.22 35.56
N GLY A 421 -27.05 -1.84 36.06
CA GLY A 421 -26.37 -2.55 37.15
C GLY A 421 -27.19 -2.58 38.45
N ALA A 422 -27.90 -1.49 38.78
CA ALA A 422 -28.81 -1.45 39.92
C ALA A 422 -30.00 -2.42 39.71
N TRP A 423 -30.65 -2.40 38.54
CA TRP A 423 -31.72 -3.36 38.23
C TRP A 423 -31.23 -4.81 38.28
N ALA A 424 -30.00 -5.08 37.86
CA ALA A 424 -29.41 -6.41 37.98
C ALA A 424 -29.23 -6.84 39.44
N ARG A 425 -28.65 -5.97 40.28
CA ARG A 425 -28.44 -6.22 41.72
C ARG A 425 -29.76 -6.42 42.47
N ASP A 426 -30.80 -5.67 42.11
CA ASP A 426 -32.12 -5.73 42.72
C ASP A 426 -33.00 -6.85 42.16
N GLY A 427 -32.49 -7.68 41.23
CA GLY A 427 -33.24 -8.77 40.60
C GLY A 427 -34.33 -8.30 39.63
N GLN A 428 -34.30 -7.04 39.22
CA GLN A 428 -35.27 -6.38 38.33
C GLN A 428 -34.90 -6.43 36.85
N LEU A 429 -33.73 -6.98 36.49
CA LEU A 429 -33.30 -7.21 35.11
C LEU A 429 -33.55 -8.68 34.70
N GLY A 430 -34.46 -8.90 33.75
CA GLY A 430 -34.76 -10.22 33.18
C GLY A 430 -33.87 -10.58 31.98
N LEU A 431 -33.89 -11.85 31.57
CA LEU A 431 -33.17 -12.38 30.41
C LEU A 431 -34.12 -13.13 29.49
N VAL A 432 -34.18 -12.71 28.23
CA VAL A 432 -34.74 -13.48 27.11
C VAL A 432 -33.60 -14.32 26.55
N GLY A 433 -33.58 -15.61 26.86
CA GLY A 433 -32.48 -16.53 26.51
C GLY A 433 -32.26 -16.80 25.01
N GLU A 434 -32.93 -16.07 24.14
CA GLU A 434 -32.78 -16.16 22.69
C GLU A 434 -31.80 -15.10 22.19
N GLY A 435 -30.98 -15.45 21.21
CA GLY A 435 -30.14 -14.50 20.47
C GLY A 435 -31.01 -13.63 19.56
N LEU A 436 -31.44 -12.45 20.01
CA LEU A 436 -32.39 -11.61 19.28
C LEU A 436 -31.77 -10.30 18.75
N ALA A 437 -30.49 -10.08 19.03
CA ALA A 437 -29.67 -9.06 18.40
C ALA A 437 -28.48 -9.75 17.72
N LEU A 438 -27.90 -9.12 16.70
CA LEU A 438 -26.77 -9.66 15.93
C LEU A 438 -25.70 -8.59 15.74
N ALA A 439 -24.44 -8.95 15.99
CA ALA A 439 -23.29 -8.09 15.75
C ALA A 439 -22.10 -8.89 15.20
N ASP A 440 -21.27 -8.24 14.40
CA ASP A 440 -19.99 -8.81 13.94
C ASP A 440 -18.96 -8.81 15.08
N ARG A 441 -18.02 -9.75 15.05
CA ARG A 441 -16.95 -9.87 16.04
C ARG A 441 -16.02 -8.65 16.01
N GLU A 442 -15.71 -8.10 14.84
CA GLU A 442 -14.89 -6.89 14.70
C GLU A 442 -15.63 -5.68 15.27
N GLU A 443 -16.93 -5.53 14.99
CA GLU A 443 -17.79 -4.50 15.61
C GLU A 443 -17.83 -4.63 17.15
N LEU A 444 -17.93 -5.86 17.66
CA LEU A 444 -17.84 -6.15 19.09
C LEU A 444 -16.49 -5.76 19.70
N ALA A 445 -15.39 -5.94 18.98
CA ALA A 445 -14.07 -5.52 19.42
C ALA A 445 -13.92 -3.99 19.37
N HIS A 446 -14.42 -3.35 18.32
CA HIS A 446 -14.41 -1.91 18.13
C HIS A 446 -15.21 -1.19 19.23
N ALA A 447 -16.44 -1.64 19.49
CA ALA A 447 -17.27 -1.10 20.57
C ALA A 447 -16.62 -1.26 21.95
N ARG A 448 -15.84 -2.33 22.19
CA ARG A 448 -15.08 -2.49 23.45
C ARG A 448 -13.99 -1.45 23.57
N ALA A 449 -13.24 -1.19 22.50
CA ALA A 449 -12.22 -0.15 22.46
C ALA A 449 -12.84 1.25 22.67
N GLU A 450 -13.96 1.55 21.99
CA GLU A 450 -14.72 2.79 22.19
C GLU A 450 -15.19 2.95 23.64
N THR A 451 -15.70 1.88 24.27
CA THR A 451 -16.12 1.90 25.67
C THR A 451 -14.97 2.28 26.58
N ALA A 452 -13.82 1.63 26.41
CA ALA A 452 -12.64 1.87 27.22
C ALA A 452 -12.13 3.32 27.04
N ALA A 453 -12.10 3.82 25.81
CA ALA A 453 -11.75 5.21 25.51
C ALA A 453 -12.76 6.19 26.13
N GLN A 454 -14.05 5.88 26.09
CA GLN A 454 -15.08 6.74 26.67
C GLN A 454 -15.06 6.74 28.19
N GLU A 455 -14.88 5.58 28.84
CA GLU A 455 -14.72 5.48 30.30
C GLU A 455 -13.48 6.23 30.77
N HIS A 456 -12.40 6.15 29.98
CA HIS A 456 -11.25 7.01 30.17
C HIS A 456 -11.67 8.49 30.08
N ARG A 457 -12.29 8.94 28.98
CA ARG A 457 -12.76 10.33 28.80
C ARG A 457 -13.62 10.85 29.95
N LEU A 458 -14.59 10.08 30.42
CA LEU A 458 -15.48 10.44 31.53
C LEU A 458 -14.74 10.53 32.88
N SER A 459 -13.72 9.67 33.08
CA SER A 459 -12.82 9.81 34.23
C SER A 459 -12.00 11.10 34.16
N LEU A 460 -11.73 11.61 32.95
CA LEU A 460 -10.99 12.87 32.74
C LEU A 460 -11.88 14.11 32.90
N GLU A 461 -13.16 14.05 32.50
CA GLU A 461 -14.13 15.16 32.66
C GLU A 461 -14.41 15.51 34.13
N GLY A 462 -14.20 14.58 35.06
CA GLY A 462 -14.32 14.79 36.50
C GLY A 462 -13.06 15.31 37.19
N ARG A 463 -11.96 15.59 36.45
CA ARG A 463 -10.68 16.01 37.03
C ARG A 463 -10.70 17.48 37.41
N ASP A 464 -10.34 17.75 38.65
CA ASP A 464 -10.18 19.11 39.16
C ASP A 464 -9.01 19.81 38.45
N THR A 465 -9.08 21.14 38.28
CA THR A 465 -8.03 21.92 37.59
C THR A 465 -6.69 21.92 38.32
N ASP A 466 -6.67 21.45 39.57
CA ASP A 466 -5.48 21.35 40.42
C ASP A 466 -4.74 20.00 40.30
N GLU A 467 -5.32 19.00 39.62
CA GLU A 467 -4.62 17.72 39.38
C GLU A 467 -3.53 17.84 38.30
N ALA A 468 -2.49 17.00 38.39
CA ALA A 468 -1.44 16.96 37.37
C ALA A 468 -2.00 16.58 36.00
N PRO A 469 -1.60 17.24 34.90
CA PRO A 469 -2.09 16.90 33.56
C PRO A 469 -1.71 15.47 33.19
N LEU A 470 -2.43 14.85 32.27
CA LEU A 470 -2.03 13.54 31.73
C LEU A 470 -0.91 13.66 30.71
N VAL A 471 -0.95 14.71 29.90
CA VAL A 471 -0.04 14.92 28.78
C VAL A 471 0.58 16.31 28.84
N SER A 472 1.90 16.39 28.78
CA SER A 472 2.60 17.64 28.49
C SER A 472 2.86 17.70 26.99
N VAL A 473 2.20 18.60 26.28
CA VAL A 473 2.46 18.84 24.85
C VAL A 473 3.65 19.78 24.74
N MET A 474 4.72 19.33 24.08
CA MET A 474 5.99 20.05 24.04
C MET A 474 6.37 20.46 22.62
N MET A 475 6.52 21.76 22.43
CA MET A 475 6.80 22.41 21.15
C MET A 475 8.15 23.13 21.21
N ALA A 476 9.06 22.82 20.29
CA ALA A 476 10.23 23.64 20.04
C ALA A 476 9.90 24.65 18.94
N HIS A 477 10.01 25.94 19.24
CA HIS A 477 9.60 27.02 18.34
C HIS A 477 10.82 27.78 17.79
N HIS A 478 10.86 28.07 16.49
CA HIS A 478 11.94 28.88 15.90
C HIS A 478 11.43 29.80 14.79
N ARG A 479 11.21 31.09 15.12
CA ARG A 479 10.99 32.19 14.15
C ARG A 479 9.86 31.95 13.15
N ARG A 480 8.73 31.42 13.63
CA ARG A 480 7.53 31.11 12.82
C ARG A 480 6.25 31.63 13.48
N PRO A 481 6.10 32.95 13.67
CA PRO A 481 5.02 33.52 14.47
C PRO A 481 3.63 33.02 14.04
N ASP A 482 3.34 32.98 12.74
CA ASP A 482 2.00 32.60 12.26
C ASP A 482 1.64 31.14 12.58
N ALA A 483 2.60 30.21 12.45
CA ALA A 483 2.34 28.77 12.60
C ALA A 483 2.12 28.35 14.06
N ILE A 484 2.83 28.99 15.01
CA ILE A 484 2.72 28.63 16.43
C ILE A 484 1.36 28.99 17.02
N PHE A 485 0.73 30.10 16.59
CA PHE A 485 -0.61 30.46 17.07
C PHE A 485 -1.68 29.47 16.57
N GLU A 486 -1.65 29.09 15.29
CA GLU A 486 -2.56 28.05 14.75
C GLU A 486 -2.35 26.69 15.47
N THR A 487 -1.10 26.34 15.75
CA THR A 487 -0.73 25.14 16.52
C THR A 487 -1.35 25.19 17.93
N LEU A 488 -1.13 26.27 18.69
CA LEU A 488 -1.68 26.45 20.03
C LEU A 488 -3.21 26.40 20.05
N GLU A 489 -3.86 27.04 19.07
CA GLU A 489 -5.32 26.99 18.91
C GLU A 489 -5.83 25.56 18.71
N SER A 490 -5.16 24.76 17.87
CA SER A 490 -5.56 23.36 17.64
C SER A 490 -5.52 22.50 18.92
N PHE A 491 -4.57 22.77 19.82
CA PHE A 491 -4.47 22.09 21.12
C PHE A 491 -5.47 22.62 22.16
N CYS A 492 -5.91 23.88 22.04
CA CYS A 492 -7.00 24.40 22.87
C CYS A 492 -8.36 23.79 22.50
N ASN A 493 -8.50 23.30 21.27
CA ASN A 493 -9.73 22.72 20.72
C ASN A 493 -9.76 21.19 20.77
N GLN A 494 -8.99 20.57 21.68
CA GLN A 494 -9.00 19.11 21.86
C GLN A 494 -10.31 18.61 22.49
N THR A 495 -10.66 17.35 22.23
CA THR A 495 -11.83 16.68 22.83
C THR A 495 -11.70 16.45 24.33
N LEU A 496 -10.47 16.44 24.83
CA LEU A 496 -10.17 16.31 26.25
C LEU A 496 -10.42 17.64 26.99
N PRO A 497 -10.79 17.58 28.29
CA PRO A 497 -10.92 18.80 29.08
C PRO A 497 -9.56 19.51 29.17
N PRO A 498 -9.54 20.86 29.23
CA PRO A 498 -8.29 21.62 29.26
C PRO A 498 -7.35 21.26 30.43
N SER A 499 -7.87 20.75 31.54
CA SER A 499 -7.09 20.27 32.69
C SER A 499 -6.33 18.96 32.42
N ALA A 500 -6.69 18.21 31.37
CA ALA A 500 -6.02 16.94 31.04
C ALA A 500 -4.66 17.14 30.35
N LEU A 501 -4.36 18.33 29.86
CA LEU A 501 -3.12 18.64 29.15
C LEU A 501 -2.52 19.97 29.62
N GLU A 502 -1.23 20.13 29.38
CA GLU A 502 -0.54 21.42 29.48
C GLU A 502 0.31 21.63 28.21
N LEU A 503 0.54 22.88 27.85
CA LEU A 503 1.35 23.27 26.70
C LEU A 503 2.68 23.85 27.18
N ILE A 504 3.78 23.35 26.62
CA ILE A 504 5.13 23.85 26.90
C ILE A 504 5.77 24.25 25.57
N VAL A 505 5.92 25.56 25.37
CA VAL A 505 6.58 26.13 24.20
C VAL A 505 7.99 26.56 24.61
N ILE A 506 9.00 26.09 23.90
CA ILE A 506 10.38 26.53 24.08
C ILE A 506 10.81 27.29 22.83
N ASP A 507 10.88 28.61 22.94
CA ASP A 507 11.39 29.48 21.88
C ASP A 507 12.91 29.37 21.77
N ASP A 508 13.37 28.95 20.60
CA ASP A 508 14.77 28.87 20.23
C ASP A 508 15.16 30.11 19.40
N ASN A 509 15.48 31.23 20.05
CA ASN A 509 16.08 32.40 19.40
C ASN A 509 15.17 33.23 18.46
N SER A 510 13.89 33.39 18.80
CA SER A 510 13.01 34.39 18.15
C SER A 510 13.18 35.79 18.78
N GLU A 511 12.55 36.78 18.15
CA GLU A 511 12.48 38.15 18.66
C GLU A 511 11.73 38.20 20.00
N LEU A 512 12.19 39.03 20.93
CA LEU A 512 11.61 39.13 22.28
C LEU A 512 10.12 39.51 22.25
N ALA A 513 9.71 40.34 21.29
CA ALA A 513 8.31 40.76 21.15
C ALA A 513 7.36 39.56 20.95
N LEU A 514 7.74 38.59 20.11
CA LEU A 514 6.96 37.37 19.89
C LEU A 514 6.91 36.50 21.16
N VAL A 515 8.01 36.39 21.88
CA VAL A 515 8.06 35.61 23.13
C VAL A 515 7.18 36.23 24.21
N ASP A 516 7.19 37.57 24.31
CA ASP A 516 6.36 38.29 25.25
C ASP A 516 4.87 38.21 24.86
N GLU A 517 4.55 38.21 23.56
CA GLU A 517 3.20 37.93 23.04
C GLU A 517 2.73 36.52 23.42
N LEU A 518 3.54 35.48 23.19
CA LEU A 518 3.23 34.10 23.57
C LEU A 518 3.01 33.97 25.09
N ARG A 519 3.80 34.66 25.91
CA ARG A 519 3.65 34.67 27.38
C ARG A 519 2.39 35.38 27.87
N ALA A 520 1.88 36.32 27.08
CA ALA A 520 0.70 37.10 27.41
C ALA A 520 -0.61 36.41 26.98
N LEU A 521 -0.54 35.28 26.27
CA LEU A 521 -1.72 34.53 25.86
C LEU A 521 -2.47 33.94 27.05
N GLU A 522 -3.76 34.22 27.14
CA GLU A 522 -4.69 33.55 28.05
C GLU A 522 -5.42 32.44 27.27
N LEU A 523 -4.97 31.20 27.47
CA LEU A 523 -5.55 30.01 26.84
C LEU A 523 -6.37 29.20 27.86
N PRO A 524 -7.37 28.42 27.42
CA PRO A 524 -8.10 27.51 28.30
C PRO A 524 -7.20 26.41 28.88
N VAL A 525 -6.12 26.07 28.18
CA VAL A 525 -5.08 25.13 28.60
C VAL A 525 -3.91 25.89 29.20
N GLN A 526 -3.29 25.36 30.27
CA GLN A 526 -2.11 25.99 30.86
C GLN A 526 -0.95 26.04 29.87
N LEU A 527 -0.42 27.24 29.62
CA LEU A 527 0.72 27.49 28.73
C LEU A 527 1.96 27.91 29.54
N THR A 528 3.09 27.24 29.28
CA THR A 528 4.41 27.64 29.76
C THR A 528 5.30 27.99 28.57
N VAL A 529 5.87 29.19 28.58
CA VAL A 529 6.75 29.67 27.50
C VAL A 529 8.16 29.93 28.02
N LEU A 530 9.10 29.12 27.56
CA LEU A 530 10.54 29.28 27.82
C LEU A 530 11.23 29.88 26.61
N ARG A 531 12.42 30.45 26.84
CA ARG A 531 13.27 30.96 25.78
C ARG A 531 14.71 30.53 26.01
N GLN A 532 15.39 30.12 24.94
CA GLN A 532 16.83 29.90 24.91
C GLN A 532 17.50 30.72 23.80
N GLY A 533 18.83 30.80 23.84
CA GLY A 533 19.63 31.63 22.93
C GLY A 533 20.11 30.94 21.65
N GLY A 534 19.48 29.83 21.25
CA GLY A 534 19.99 28.92 20.22
C GLY A 534 20.37 27.56 20.81
N GLY A 535 20.35 26.52 19.97
CA GLY A 535 20.80 25.18 20.35
C GLY A 535 20.09 24.04 19.63
N GLY A 536 19.06 24.32 18.83
CA GLY A 536 18.30 23.29 18.12
C GLY A 536 17.16 22.70 18.94
N ALA A 537 16.28 21.97 18.27
CA ALA A 537 15.00 21.52 18.81
C ALA A 537 15.14 20.52 19.99
N GLY A 538 16.12 19.60 19.92
CA GLY A 538 16.39 18.66 21.02
C GLY A 538 16.81 19.38 22.31
N ASN A 539 17.71 20.36 22.20
CA ASN A 539 18.15 21.18 23.33
C ASN A 539 17.01 22.06 23.89
N ALA A 540 16.18 22.61 23.01
CA ALA A 540 14.97 23.33 23.41
C ALA A 540 14.03 22.42 24.23
N ARG A 541 13.76 21.21 23.75
CA ARG A 541 12.93 20.23 24.47
C ARG A 541 13.54 19.81 25.81
N ASN A 542 14.86 19.65 25.89
CA ASN A 542 15.56 19.38 27.15
C ASN A 542 15.34 20.47 28.21
N LEU A 543 15.21 21.74 27.81
CA LEU A 543 14.89 22.83 28.74
C LEU A 543 13.47 22.70 29.30
N GLY A 544 12.52 22.17 28.51
CA GLY A 544 11.13 21.95 28.92
C GLY A 544 10.91 20.66 29.73
N LEU A 545 11.70 19.60 29.52
CA LEU A 545 11.51 18.28 30.15
C LEU A 545 11.42 18.31 31.68
N PRO A 546 12.20 19.12 32.43
CA PRO A 546 12.05 19.23 33.88
C PRO A 546 10.73 19.86 34.34
N LEU A 547 10.08 20.68 33.49
CA LEU A 547 8.82 21.37 33.81
C LEU A 547 7.59 20.54 33.45
N ALA A 548 7.73 19.54 32.56
CA ALA A 548 6.64 18.65 32.21
C ALA A 548 6.11 17.89 33.44
N ARG A 549 4.81 17.96 33.67
CA ARG A 549 4.08 17.28 34.77
C ARG A 549 3.19 16.15 34.29
N GLY A 550 3.00 16.03 32.97
CA GLY A 550 2.26 14.96 32.32
C GLY A 550 2.83 13.58 32.64
N ARG A 551 1.95 12.57 32.72
CA ARG A 551 2.39 11.16 32.71
C ARG A 551 3.10 10.82 31.40
N PHE A 552 2.62 11.39 30.30
CA PHE A 552 3.23 11.29 28.98
C PHE A 552 3.67 12.68 28.51
N VAL A 553 4.71 12.70 27.68
CA VAL A 553 5.07 13.88 26.88
C VAL A 553 4.69 13.62 25.43
N LEU A 554 3.96 14.54 24.82
CA LEU A 554 3.64 14.53 23.39
C LEU A 554 4.52 15.57 22.71
N PHE A 555 5.51 15.10 21.94
CA PHE A 555 6.33 15.98 21.12
C PHE A 555 5.61 16.28 19.81
N VAL A 556 5.55 17.56 19.49
CA VAL A 556 5.04 18.07 18.21
C VAL A 556 5.93 19.21 17.71
N ASN A 557 5.73 19.60 16.45
CA ASN A 557 6.37 20.78 15.88
C ASN A 557 5.57 22.05 16.23
N ASP A 558 6.18 23.21 15.96
CA ASP A 558 5.52 24.53 16.02
C ASP A 558 4.65 24.84 14.79
N ASP A 559 4.50 23.87 13.89
CA ASP A 559 3.69 23.91 12.67
C ASP A 559 2.73 22.71 12.58
N THR A 560 2.36 22.14 13.72
CA THR A 560 1.47 20.99 13.82
C THR A 560 0.03 21.45 14.08
N ILE A 561 -0.89 21.15 13.17
CA ILE A 561 -2.33 21.30 13.45
C ILE A 561 -2.86 19.95 13.92
N ALA A 562 -3.17 19.85 15.21
CA ALA A 562 -3.71 18.63 15.79
C ALA A 562 -5.14 18.38 15.31
N ASP A 563 -5.45 17.13 14.91
CA ASP A 563 -6.87 16.74 14.79
C ASP A 563 -7.53 16.89 16.18
N PRO A 564 -8.84 17.22 16.28
CA PRO A 564 -9.48 17.53 17.56
C PRO A 564 -9.37 16.45 18.63
N ASP A 565 -9.18 15.19 18.25
CA ASP A 565 -9.04 14.05 19.15
C ASP A 565 -7.62 13.46 19.22
N LEU A 566 -6.61 14.18 18.71
CA LEU A 566 -5.22 13.70 18.66
C LEU A 566 -4.72 13.23 20.03
N VAL A 567 -4.80 14.09 21.05
CA VAL A 567 -4.27 13.78 22.40
C VAL A 567 -5.04 12.61 23.03
N GLU A 568 -6.35 12.56 22.79
CA GLU A 568 -7.19 11.46 23.23
C GLU A 568 -6.77 10.12 22.61
N ARG A 569 -6.53 10.09 21.29
CA ARG A 569 -6.10 8.87 20.59
C ARG A 569 -4.73 8.39 21.04
N HIS A 570 -3.78 9.30 21.30
CA HIS A 570 -2.50 8.93 21.89
C HIS A 570 -2.68 8.28 23.27
N LEU A 571 -3.53 8.85 24.14
CA LEU A 571 -3.81 8.26 25.45
C LEU A 571 -4.48 6.89 25.35
N ALA A 572 -5.44 6.74 24.43
CA ALA A 572 -6.11 5.47 24.17
C ALA A 572 -5.12 4.38 23.72
N ALA A 573 -4.17 4.71 22.83
CA ALA A 573 -3.14 3.79 22.37
C ALA A 573 -2.20 3.33 23.50
N HIS A 574 -1.80 4.25 24.40
CA HIS A 574 -1.02 3.88 25.60
C HIS A 574 -1.81 2.96 26.55
N ALA A 575 -3.11 3.22 26.71
CA ALA A 575 -3.97 2.41 27.57
C ALA A 575 -4.20 1.00 27.00
N GLU A 576 -4.39 0.89 25.69
CA GLU A 576 -4.59 -0.38 24.96
C GLU A 576 -3.42 -1.35 25.18
N LEU A 577 -2.18 -0.86 25.06
CA LEU A 577 -0.98 -1.69 25.11
C LEU A 577 -0.53 -2.03 26.54
N ALA A 578 -1.02 -1.28 27.54
CA ALA A 578 -0.81 -1.51 28.97
C ALA A 578 0.66 -1.77 29.41
N ARG A 579 1.64 -1.21 28.69
CA ARG A 579 3.08 -1.31 28.94
C ARG A 579 3.80 -0.02 28.53
N PRO A 580 5.04 0.23 29.00
CA PRO A 580 5.84 1.35 28.50
C PRO A 580 6.11 1.19 27.00
N VAL A 581 5.62 2.13 26.20
CA VAL A 581 5.73 2.14 24.74
C VAL A 581 5.73 3.59 24.28
N ALA A 582 6.40 3.91 23.18
CA ALA A 582 6.25 5.19 22.49
C ALA A 582 5.21 5.04 21.36
N ILE A 583 4.30 6.01 21.21
CA ILE A 583 3.26 5.98 20.17
C ILE A 583 3.61 7.01 19.10
N MET A 584 3.99 6.52 17.92
CA MET A 584 4.18 7.31 16.70
C MET A 584 2.83 7.57 16.05
N GLY A 585 2.43 8.84 16.00
CA GLY A 585 1.25 9.26 15.25
C GLY A 585 1.57 9.50 13.78
N HIS A 586 0.52 9.69 12.98
CA HIS A 586 0.63 10.04 11.58
C HIS A 586 0.67 11.56 11.39
N PHE A 587 1.61 12.05 10.58
CA PHE A 587 1.79 13.47 10.30
C PHE A 587 1.72 13.70 8.79
N ARG A 588 0.57 14.21 8.31
CA ARG A 588 0.23 14.26 6.88
C ARG A 588 0.27 15.67 6.34
N GLN A 589 0.53 15.82 5.04
CA GLN A 589 0.27 17.09 4.36
C GLN A 589 -1.24 17.36 4.24
N PRO A 590 -1.70 18.63 4.25
CA PRO A 590 -3.08 18.96 3.88
C PRO A 590 -3.40 18.44 2.47
N THR A 591 -4.62 17.97 2.23
CA THR A 591 -5.01 17.39 0.94
C THR A 591 -4.81 18.37 -0.21
N GLU A 592 -5.10 19.66 0.01
CA GLU A 592 -4.90 20.72 -0.97
C GLU A 592 -3.42 21.00 -1.25
N ALA A 593 -2.53 20.64 -0.32
CA ALA A 593 -1.09 20.77 -0.51
C ALA A 593 -0.51 19.63 -1.36
N LEU A 594 -1.17 18.47 -1.42
CA LEU A 594 -0.78 17.32 -2.26
C LEU A 594 -1.05 17.54 -3.76
N ASP A 595 -1.71 18.62 -4.12
CA ASP A 595 -1.75 19.07 -5.51
C ASP A 595 -0.34 19.48 -5.99
N ASN A 596 0.54 19.92 -5.07
CA ASN A 596 1.92 20.25 -5.38
C ASN A 596 2.79 18.99 -5.56
N ALA A 597 3.40 18.84 -6.75
CA ALA A 597 4.16 17.65 -7.13
C ALA A 597 5.30 17.28 -6.15
N LEU A 598 5.98 18.25 -5.54
CA LEU A 598 7.07 17.95 -4.59
C LEU A 598 6.57 17.49 -3.22
N LEU A 599 5.49 18.10 -2.71
CA LEU A 599 4.89 17.68 -1.45
C LEU A 599 4.25 16.29 -1.58
N ASP A 600 3.61 16.05 -2.71
CA ASP A 600 3.07 14.74 -3.05
C ASP A 600 4.16 13.66 -3.18
N LEU A 601 5.30 13.98 -3.81
CA LEU A 601 6.47 13.10 -3.80
C LEU A 601 6.89 12.73 -2.37
N PHE A 602 6.92 13.70 -1.45
CA PHE A 602 7.27 13.44 -0.05
C PHE A 602 6.23 12.63 0.71
N GLU A 603 4.95 12.78 0.39
CA GLU A 603 3.87 12.01 1.02
C GLU A 603 3.89 10.54 0.57
N ARG A 604 4.28 10.29 -0.69
CA ARG A 604 4.23 8.96 -1.32
C ARG A 604 5.55 8.19 -1.31
N THR A 605 6.63 8.80 -0.83
CA THR A 605 7.96 8.18 -0.73
C THR A 605 8.51 8.26 0.68
N THR A 606 9.70 7.68 0.89
CA THR A 606 10.43 7.75 2.16
C THR A 606 11.39 8.94 2.25
N HIS A 607 11.38 9.86 1.27
CA HIS A 607 12.34 10.97 1.20
C HIS A 607 12.21 11.98 2.36
N LEU A 608 11.03 12.09 2.97
CA LEU A 608 10.81 12.95 4.14
C LEU A 608 10.50 12.14 5.40
N PHE A 609 9.51 11.23 5.33
CA PHE A 609 9.09 10.36 6.43
C PHE A 609 8.86 8.93 5.94
N GLY A 610 9.04 7.95 6.82
CA GLY A 610 8.83 6.53 6.50
C GLY A 610 7.38 6.04 6.48
N TYR A 611 6.37 6.90 6.64
CA TYR A 611 4.98 6.49 6.89
C TYR A 611 4.40 5.54 5.83
N VAL A 612 4.80 5.67 4.57
CA VAL A 612 4.33 4.83 3.44
C VAL A 612 4.60 3.34 3.66
N GLY A 613 5.62 3.00 4.45
CA GLY A 613 5.98 1.61 4.77
C GLY A 613 5.48 1.14 6.14
N PHE A 614 4.67 1.91 6.86
CA PHE A 614 4.22 1.55 8.21
C PHE A 614 2.80 0.97 8.19
N GLU A 615 2.63 -0.16 8.86
CA GLU A 615 1.33 -0.77 9.11
C GLU A 615 0.77 -0.28 10.45
N ASP A 616 -0.51 0.08 10.48
CA ASP A 616 -1.18 0.44 11.74
C ASP A 616 -1.13 -0.72 12.73
N GLY A 617 -0.82 -0.43 13.99
CA GLY A 617 -0.61 -1.49 14.98
C GLY A 617 0.85 -1.87 15.19
N ALA A 618 1.70 -1.73 14.17
CA ALA A 618 3.02 -2.35 14.14
C ALA A 618 4.04 -1.69 15.07
N GLU A 619 4.89 -2.52 15.68
CA GLU A 619 6.15 -2.07 16.26
C GLU A 619 7.12 -1.73 15.14
N ILE A 620 7.60 -0.48 15.13
CA ILE A 620 8.56 0.04 14.18
C ILE A 620 9.88 0.31 14.89
N GLY A 621 11.01 0.16 14.18
CA GLY A 621 12.32 0.41 14.80
C GLY A 621 12.45 1.84 15.30
N GLY A 622 13.15 2.05 16.42
CA GLY A 622 13.32 3.35 17.08
C GLY A 622 13.98 4.40 16.19
N GLY A 623 14.68 3.97 15.14
CA GLY A 623 15.19 4.83 14.07
C GLY A 623 14.12 5.53 13.22
N ASN A 624 12.83 5.29 13.48
CA ASN A 624 11.69 6.01 12.89
C ASN A 624 11.01 6.96 13.91
N LEU A 625 11.73 7.29 14.99
CA LEU A 625 11.54 8.40 15.93
C LEU A 625 11.26 9.76 15.28
N TYR A 626 10.01 10.18 15.03
CA TYR A 626 9.70 11.54 14.55
C TYR A 626 9.03 12.42 15.61
N THR A 627 9.70 13.49 16.03
CA THR A 627 9.17 14.41 17.06
C THR A 627 8.05 15.35 16.59
N CYS A 628 7.60 15.22 15.34
CA CYS A 628 6.49 15.98 14.79
C CYS A 628 5.12 15.51 15.31
N ASN A 629 5.01 14.24 15.74
CA ASN A 629 3.79 13.68 16.31
C ASN A 629 4.08 12.35 17.06
N VAL A 630 4.65 12.43 18.27
CA VAL A 630 4.97 11.21 19.05
C VAL A 630 4.75 11.43 20.54
N SER A 631 4.05 10.49 21.19
CA SER A 631 3.90 10.49 22.65
C SER A 631 4.72 9.39 23.32
N VAL A 632 5.39 9.74 24.42
CA VAL A 632 6.32 8.85 25.13
C VAL A 632 6.07 8.97 26.64
N PRO A 633 6.23 7.89 27.43
CA PRO A 633 6.23 7.99 28.89
C PRO A 633 7.30 9.00 29.35
N LEU A 634 6.90 10.00 30.13
CA LEU A 634 7.82 11.09 30.50
C LEU A 634 9.01 10.57 31.31
N ASP A 635 8.78 9.61 32.20
CA ASP A 635 9.83 8.98 33.01
C ASP A 635 10.83 8.21 32.16
N ALA A 636 10.40 7.60 31.04
CA ALA A 636 11.30 6.92 30.12
C ALA A 636 12.25 7.92 29.44
N VAL A 637 11.73 9.05 28.97
CA VAL A 637 12.54 10.11 28.37
C VAL A 637 13.55 10.68 29.38
N ARG A 638 13.11 10.90 30.63
CA ARG A 638 13.98 11.37 31.72
C ARG A 638 15.06 10.35 32.09
N ALA A 639 14.71 9.06 32.13
CA ALA A 639 15.63 7.99 32.50
C ALA A 639 16.83 7.88 31.53
N ILE A 640 16.60 8.12 30.23
CA ILE A 640 17.66 8.15 29.21
C ILE A 640 18.37 9.51 29.09
N GLY A 641 18.06 10.47 29.97
CA GLY A 641 18.68 11.80 30.00
C GLY A 641 18.13 12.80 28.99
N GLY A 642 16.99 12.54 28.37
CA GLY A 642 16.39 13.40 27.35
C GLY A 642 17.04 13.28 25.98
N PHE A 643 17.03 14.36 25.20
CA PHE A 643 17.70 14.46 23.90
C PHE A 643 19.21 14.63 24.08
N ASP A 644 20.00 14.05 23.18
CA ASP A 644 21.45 14.22 23.24
C ASP A 644 21.85 15.63 22.75
N PRO A 645 22.52 16.43 23.60
CA PRO A 645 22.78 17.84 23.32
C PRO A 645 23.78 18.07 22.19
N GLU A 646 24.52 17.04 21.76
CA GLU A 646 25.42 17.13 20.62
C GLU A 646 24.64 17.24 19.29
N PHE A 647 23.36 16.87 19.22
CA PHE A 647 22.50 17.15 18.07
C PHE A 647 21.98 18.60 18.12
N SER A 648 22.91 19.55 18.06
CA SER A 648 22.62 20.99 18.20
C SER A 648 22.16 21.67 16.91
N HIS A 649 22.02 20.92 15.82
CA HIS A 649 21.58 21.37 14.50
C HIS A 649 20.42 20.47 14.06
N TYR A 650 19.68 20.89 13.03
CA TYR A 650 18.53 20.15 12.53
C TYR A 650 18.91 18.74 12.04
N GLY A 651 18.29 17.69 12.62
CA GLY A 651 18.33 16.32 12.15
C GLY A 651 18.83 15.32 13.19
N CYS A 652 18.26 14.11 13.16
CA CYS A 652 18.63 12.92 13.94
C CYS A 652 18.52 13.02 15.46
N GLU A 653 18.16 14.17 16.05
CA GLU A 653 17.98 14.27 17.51
C GLU A 653 16.82 13.39 18.00
N ASP A 654 15.80 13.23 17.15
CA ASP A 654 14.64 12.39 17.37
C ASP A 654 14.97 10.91 17.13
N THR A 655 15.71 10.62 16.07
CA THR A 655 16.17 9.27 15.71
C THR A 655 17.07 8.69 16.81
N ASP A 656 18.02 9.48 17.33
CA ASP A 656 18.86 9.11 18.48
C ASP A 656 18.03 8.82 19.73
N LEU A 657 17.04 9.67 20.05
CA LEU A 657 16.13 9.44 21.18
C LEU A 657 15.39 8.11 21.02
N GLY A 658 14.83 7.85 19.83
CA GLY A 658 14.09 6.62 19.56
C GLY A 658 14.93 5.37 19.71
N LEU A 659 16.18 5.37 19.22
CA LEU A 659 17.10 4.25 19.38
C LEU A 659 17.49 4.01 20.85
N ARG A 660 17.69 5.07 21.64
CA ARG A 660 17.99 4.95 23.07
C ARG A 660 16.78 4.48 23.89
N LEU A 661 15.56 4.87 23.51
CA LEU A 661 14.33 4.35 24.10
C LEU A 661 14.17 2.85 23.81
N GLU A 662 14.43 2.45 22.57
CA GLU A 662 14.41 1.06 22.13
C GLU A 662 15.43 0.21 22.92
N ASP A 663 16.66 0.71 23.12
CA ASP A 663 17.68 0.05 23.95
C ASP A 663 17.28 -0.13 25.42
N MET A 664 16.45 0.77 25.94
CA MET A 664 15.89 0.68 27.28
C MET A 664 14.67 -0.28 27.35
N GLY A 665 14.25 -0.86 26.22
CA GLY A 665 13.09 -1.74 26.14
C GLY A 665 11.76 -1.00 26.04
N VAL A 666 11.75 0.25 25.58
CA VAL A 666 10.54 1.01 25.24
C VAL A 666 10.39 1.02 23.72
N PRO A 667 9.62 0.10 23.13
CA PRO A 667 9.47 0.05 21.68
C PRO A 667 8.62 1.20 21.16
N LEU A 668 8.74 1.45 19.87
CA LEU A 668 7.96 2.44 19.15
C LEU A 668 6.85 1.74 18.36
N VAL A 669 5.61 2.19 18.53
CA VAL A 669 4.44 1.62 17.87
C VAL A 669 3.74 2.68 17.04
N TYR A 670 3.42 2.35 15.79
CA TYR A 670 2.69 3.24 14.91
C TYR A 670 1.17 3.14 15.07
N ARG A 671 0.51 4.30 15.07
CA ARG A 671 -0.96 4.45 15.10
C ARG A 671 -1.42 5.44 14.04
N ALA A 672 -2.01 4.94 12.96
CA ALA A 672 -2.48 5.72 11.82
C ALA A 672 -3.67 6.66 12.18
N GLU A 673 -4.36 6.37 13.28
CA GLU A 673 -5.45 7.20 13.79
C GLU A 673 -4.97 8.41 14.60
N CYS A 674 -3.77 8.38 15.16
CA CYS A 674 -3.19 9.52 15.90
C CYS A 674 -2.71 10.59 14.90
N ARG A 675 -3.62 11.44 14.42
CA ARG A 675 -3.41 12.24 13.22
C ARG A 675 -3.15 13.72 13.49
N ALA A 676 -2.19 14.29 12.78
CA ALA A 676 -1.97 15.73 12.73
C ALA A 676 -1.55 16.21 11.33
N LEU A 677 -1.81 17.47 11.01
CA LEU A 677 -1.44 18.10 9.75
C LEU A 677 -0.13 18.88 9.86
N HIS A 678 0.67 18.79 8.81
CA HIS A 678 1.89 19.56 8.65
C HIS A 678 1.59 20.91 7.99
N ARG A 679 1.50 21.97 8.79
CA ARG A 679 1.24 23.34 8.33
C ARG A 679 2.53 24.05 7.95
N HIS A 680 3.37 23.36 7.17
CA HIS A 680 4.61 23.93 6.66
C HIS A 680 4.87 23.48 5.23
N ARG A 681 5.01 24.46 4.35
CA ARG A 681 5.33 24.20 2.95
C ARG A 681 6.81 23.86 2.81
N VAL A 682 7.11 22.59 2.59
CA VAL A 682 8.45 22.14 2.22
C VAL A 682 8.65 22.34 0.72
N ASP A 683 9.60 23.18 0.35
CA ASP A 683 9.98 23.44 -1.04
C ASP A 683 11.44 23.04 -1.32
N GLU A 684 11.86 23.17 -2.58
CA GLU A 684 13.25 22.90 -2.98
C GLU A 684 14.26 23.68 -2.13
N ALA A 685 14.00 24.97 -1.87
CA ALA A 685 14.91 25.81 -1.10
C ALA A 685 15.07 25.31 0.34
N THR A 686 13.99 24.79 0.92
CA THR A 686 13.99 24.15 2.23
C THR A 686 14.84 22.89 2.22
N ILE A 687 14.68 22.02 1.21
CA ILE A 687 15.49 20.80 1.03
C ILE A 687 16.98 21.12 0.88
N THR A 688 17.33 22.09 0.03
CA THR A 688 18.72 22.50 -0.22
C THR A 688 19.42 23.01 1.04
N ARG A 689 18.67 23.68 1.92
CA ARG A 689 19.19 24.14 3.21
C ARG A 689 19.26 23.02 4.26
N ARG A 690 18.21 22.19 4.32
CA ARG A 690 17.98 21.18 5.36
C ARG A 690 18.86 19.94 5.18
N ASN A 691 18.87 19.36 3.99
CA ASN A 691 19.37 17.99 3.79
C ASN A 691 20.87 17.81 4.04
N PRO A 692 21.76 18.79 3.75
CA PRO A 692 23.15 18.73 4.21
C PRO A 692 23.27 18.68 5.74
N LEU A 693 22.41 19.39 6.48
CA LEU A 693 22.42 19.38 7.96
C LEU A 693 21.96 18.03 8.50
N VAL A 694 20.90 17.47 7.91
CA VAL A 694 20.40 16.13 8.25
C VAL A 694 21.47 15.07 8.00
N ALA A 695 22.11 15.10 6.84
CA ALA A 695 23.18 14.16 6.51
C ALA A 695 24.38 14.29 7.45
N ARG A 696 24.77 15.51 7.79
CA ARG A 696 25.80 15.78 8.81
C ARG A 696 25.43 15.18 10.17
N ALA A 697 24.17 15.29 10.56
CA ALA A 697 23.68 14.68 11.79
C ALA A 697 23.63 13.14 11.70
N HIS A 698 23.30 12.55 10.55
CA HIS A 698 23.35 11.11 10.33
C HIS A 698 24.76 10.53 10.50
N ALA A 699 25.81 11.26 10.11
CA ALA A 699 27.19 10.82 10.35
C ALA A 699 27.49 10.73 11.86
N ARG A 700 26.98 11.67 12.66
CA ARG A 700 27.08 11.63 14.13
C ARG A 700 26.22 10.51 14.72
N LEU A 701 24.99 10.34 14.23
CA LEU A 701 24.11 9.24 14.63
C LEU A 701 24.79 7.89 14.40
N PHE A 702 25.42 7.71 13.23
CA PHE A 702 26.16 6.50 12.89
C PHE A 702 27.34 6.25 13.83
N ALA A 703 28.09 7.30 14.21
CA ALA A 703 29.19 7.17 15.14
C ALA A 703 28.74 6.72 16.55
N LYS A 704 27.51 7.07 16.94
CA LYS A 704 26.91 6.68 18.23
C LYS A 704 26.19 5.34 18.18
N HIS A 705 25.47 5.09 17.08
CA HIS A 705 24.58 3.94 16.87
C HIS A 705 24.88 3.30 15.52
N PRO A 706 25.95 2.48 15.40
CA PRO A 706 26.33 1.90 14.11
C PRO A 706 25.22 1.04 13.46
N ARG A 707 24.37 0.42 14.27
CA ARG A 707 23.19 -0.36 13.81
C ARG A 707 22.11 0.49 13.13
N ALA A 708 22.11 1.81 13.35
CA ALA A 708 21.18 2.74 12.70
C ALA A 708 21.51 2.95 11.23
N PHE A 709 22.64 2.40 10.74
CA PHE A 709 23.00 2.42 9.34
C PHE A 709 22.02 1.62 8.51
N ARG A 710 21.18 2.31 7.76
CA ARG A 710 20.36 1.70 6.71
C ARG A 710 21.09 1.82 5.36
N PRO A 711 21.04 0.80 4.47
CA PRO A 711 21.75 0.78 3.18
C PRO A 711 21.29 1.80 2.11
N TRP A 712 20.58 2.88 2.46
CA TRP A 712 20.05 3.88 1.50
C TRP A 712 21.12 4.71 0.78
N LEU A 713 22.40 4.33 0.88
CA LEU A 713 23.48 4.88 0.09
C LEU A 713 23.77 3.86 -1.02
N PRO A 714 23.19 4.03 -2.22
CA PRO A 714 23.32 3.09 -3.35
C PRO A 714 24.72 3.11 -3.98
N MET A 715 25.76 3.41 -3.21
CA MET A 715 27.12 3.49 -3.71
C MET A 715 28.00 2.44 -3.04
N ASP A 716 28.79 1.78 -3.88
CA ASP A 716 29.93 0.98 -3.46
C ASP A 716 30.95 1.94 -2.81
N TRP A 717 31.13 1.84 -1.50
CA TRP A 717 32.00 2.70 -0.70
C TRP A 717 33.48 2.32 -0.78
N SER A 718 33.80 1.30 -1.57
CA SER A 718 35.14 0.72 -1.65
C SER A 718 36.20 1.63 -2.29
N ASP A 719 35.81 2.74 -2.94
CA ASP A 719 36.73 3.67 -3.59
C ASP A 719 36.46 5.14 -3.22
N GLU A 720 37.30 5.67 -2.31
CA GLU A 720 37.30 7.07 -1.87
C GLU A 720 37.36 8.07 -3.06
N LYS A 721 38.07 7.71 -4.13
CA LYS A 721 38.21 8.54 -5.33
C LYS A 721 36.89 8.61 -6.10
N VAL A 722 36.16 7.50 -6.24
CA VAL A 722 34.85 7.46 -6.91
C VAL A 722 33.83 8.31 -6.14
N VAL A 723 33.84 8.26 -4.81
CA VAL A 723 32.97 9.10 -3.96
C VAL A 723 33.31 10.58 -4.11
N ARG A 724 34.59 10.96 -4.06
CA ARG A 724 35.04 12.36 -4.23
C ARG A 724 34.77 12.89 -5.64
N ASP A 725 34.99 12.09 -6.68
CA ASP A 725 34.72 12.49 -8.07
C ASP A 725 33.22 12.64 -8.33
N ARG A 726 32.37 11.74 -7.80
CA ARG A 726 30.90 11.89 -7.86
C ARG A 726 30.42 13.12 -7.08
N LEU A 727 31.02 13.41 -5.92
CA LEU A 727 30.72 14.62 -5.15
C LEU A 727 31.06 15.87 -5.96
N GLN A 728 32.25 15.94 -6.56
CA GLN A 728 32.70 17.09 -7.35
C GLN A 728 31.81 17.33 -8.58
N ARG A 729 31.48 16.26 -9.33
CA ARG A 729 30.56 16.34 -10.48
C ARG A 729 29.13 16.70 -10.07
N GLY A 730 28.64 16.11 -8.99
CA GLY A 730 27.32 16.40 -8.42
C GLY A 730 27.19 17.86 -8.00
N VAL A 731 28.22 18.42 -7.34
CA VAL A 731 28.25 19.83 -6.94
C VAL A 731 28.21 20.77 -8.15
N ALA A 732 28.86 20.43 -9.26
CA ALA A 732 28.81 21.22 -10.49
C ALA A 732 27.41 21.22 -11.15
N ALA A 733 26.63 20.16 -10.95
CA ALA A 733 25.28 20.00 -11.51
C ALA A 733 24.14 20.51 -10.59
N LEU A 734 24.44 20.97 -9.37
CA LEU A 734 23.43 21.37 -8.39
C LEU A 734 22.54 22.53 -8.87
N ASP A 735 23.12 23.58 -9.47
CA ASP A 735 22.35 24.76 -9.89
C ASP A 735 21.33 24.47 -11.01
N PRO A 736 21.68 23.73 -12.09
CA PRO A 736 20.71 23.26 -13.08
C PRO A 736 19.62 22.36 -12.47
N LEU A 737 20.01 21.35 -11.67
CA LEU A 737 19.07 20.40 -11.07
C LEU A 737 18.11 21.08 -10.10
N ARG A 738 18.62 22.02 -9.31
CA ARG A 738 17.83 22.89 -8.42
C ARG A 738 16.73 23.63 -9.18
N ARG A 739 17.02 24.19 -10.36
CA ARG A 739 15.99 24.86 -11.18
C ARG A 739 14.94 23.88 -11.68
N VAL A 740 15.33 22.66 -12.05
CA VAL A 740 14.42 21.61 -12.51
C VAL A 740 13.50 21.16 -11.37
N VAL A 741 14.06 20.78 -10.22
CA VAL A 741 13.30 20.35 -9.04
C VAL A 741 12.35 21.46 -8.57
N ARG A 742 12.83 22.71 -8.52
CA ARG A 742 11.97 23.86 -8.18
C ARG A 742 10.84 24.07 -9.18
N SER A 743 11.10 23.91 -10.48
CA SER A 743 10.11 24.16 -11.53
C SER A 743 9.06 23.06 -11.60
N LEU A 744 9.49 21.80 -11.63
CA LEU A 744 8.59 20.63 -11.65
C LEU A 744 7.86 20.49 -10.31
N GLY A 745 8.57 20.65 -9.21
CA GLY A 745 8.01 20.55 -7.87
C GLY A 745 6.98 21.62 -7.54
N ALA A 746 6.96 22.75 -8.25
CA ALA A 746 5.94 23.79 -8.07
C ALA A 746 4.64 23.53 -8.85
N LEU A 747 4.60 22.51 -9.72
CA LEU A 747 3.44 22.21 -10.55
C LEU A 747 2.30 21.59 -9.73
N ASP A 748 1.08 21.89 -10.15
CA ASP A 748 -0.15 21.32 -9.64
C ASP A 748 -0.50 20.05 -10.44
N THR A 749 0.13 18.93 -10.09
CA THR A 749 -0.09 17.65 -10.78
C THR A 749 -1.44 17.03 -10.42
N GLY A 750 -2.02 17.40 -9.27
CA GLY A 750 -3.38 17.03 -8.89
C GLY A 750 -4.44 17.61 -9.85
N ALA A 751 -4.33 18.89 -10.20
CA ALA A 751 -5.19 19.52 -11.19
C ALA A 751 -5.03 18.89 -12.58
N LEU A 752 -3.81 18.53 -12.98
CA LEU A 752 -3.55 17.82 -14.24
C LEU A 752 -4.27 16.45 -14.26
N ARG A 753 -4.19 15.68 -13.17
CA ARG A 753 -4.90 14.39 -13.02
C ARG A 753 -6.42 14.54 -13.09
N ARG A 754 -6.98 15.61 -12.51
CA ARG A 754 -8.43 15.86 -12.50
C ARG A 754 -8.97 16.44 -13.81
N SER A 755 -8.11 16.91 -14.71
CA SER A 755 -8.52 17.64 -15.92
C SER A 755 -8.92 16.74 -17.09
N SER A 756 -8.02 15.85 -17.52
CA SER A 756 -8.29 14.86 -18.58
C SER A 756 -7.32 13.67 -18.48
N PRO A 757 -7.63 12.52 -19.09
CA PRO A 757 -6.71 11.37 -19.10
C PRO A 757 -5.32 11.69 -19.66
N GLU A 758 -5.23 12.50 -20.73
CA GLU A 758 -3.96 12.88 -21.36
C GLU A 758 -3.14 13.81 -20.46
N LEU A 759 -3.79 14.76 -19.78
CA LEU A 759 -3.13 15.62 -18.80
C LEU A 759 -2.76 14.85 -17.53
N GLY A 760 -3.54 13.84 -17.16
CA GLY A 760 -3.22 12.93 -16.07
C GLY A 760 -1.95 12.12 -16.33
N GLN A 761 -1.77 11.59 -17.55
CA GLN A 761 -0.52 10.93 -17.95
C GLN A 761 0.68 11.88 -17.92
N LEU A 762 0.50 13.12 -18.39
CA LEU A 762 1.54 14.15 -18.28
C LEU A 762 1.90 14.47 -16.83
N GLY A 763 0.90 14.49 -15.93
CA GLY A 763 1.11 14.65 -14.49
C GLY A 763 1.99 13.54 -13.89
N VAL A 764 1.71 12.28 -14.25
CA VAL A 764 2.53 11.13 -13.81
C VAL A 764 3.95 11.21 -14.37
N GLU A 765 4.13 11.62 -15.64
CA GLU A 765 5.45 11.78 -16.23
C GLU A 765 6.26 12.90 -15.54
N ILE A 766 5.60 14.02 -15.20
CA ILE A 766 6.20 15.12 -14.43
C ILE A 766 6.68 14.62 -13.07
N GLU A 767 5.89 13.81 -12.38
CA GLU A 767 6.22 13.24 -11.07
C GLU A 767 7.43 12.30 -11.15
N HIS A 768 7.45 11.39 -12.13
CA HIS A 768 8.57 10.49 -12.31
C HIS A 768 9.87 11.23 -12.67
N ARG A 769 9.79 12.25 -13.54
CA ARG A 769 10.94 13.11 -13.86
C ARG A 769 11.39 13.94 -12.65
N LEU A 770 10.44 14.41 -11.84
CA LEU A 770 10.72 15.14 -10.61
C LEU A 770 11.45 14.25 -9.60
N GLU A 771 11.02 13.00 -9.41
CA GLU A 771 11.66 12.03 -8.53
C GLU A 771 13.12 11.81 -8.93
N GLY A 772 13.40 11.44 -10.19
CA GLY A 772 14.77 11.26 -10.66
C GLY A 772 15.63 12.53 -10.56
N ALA A 773 15.06 13.70 -10.87
CA ALA A 773 15.76 14.97 -10.71
C ALA A 773 16.01 15.32 -9.22
N PHE A 774 15.07 14.97 -8.34
CA PHE A 774 15.19 15.17 -6.91
C PHE A 774 16.30 14.30 -6.33
N GLU A 775 16.40 13.03 -6.71
CA GLU A 775 17.47 12.14 -6.25
C GLU A 775 18.86 12.67 -6.66
N LEU A 776 19.01 13.07 -7.93
CA LEU A 776 20.26 13.65 -8.44
C LEU A 776 20.62 14.98 -7.76
N HIS A 777 19.62 15.80 -7.44
CA HIS A 777 19.79 17.05 -6.70
C HIS A 777 20.16 16.78 -5.23
N ASN A 778 19.49 15.82 -4.61
CA ASN A 778 19.57 15.56 -3.18
C ASN A 778 20.83 14.79 -2.80
N GLY A 779 21.31 13.88 -3.66
CA GLY A 779 22.50 13.07 -3.42
C GLY A 779 23.73 13.92 -3.04
N PRO A 780 24.20 14.87 -3.87
CA PRO A 780 25.37 15.69 -3.56
C PRO A 780 25.23 16.52 -2.29
N LEU A 781 24.01 16.99 -1.98
CA LEU A 781 23.70 17.71 -0.74
C LEU A 781 23.89 16.82 0.50
N TRP A 782 23.37 15.58 0.44
CA TRP A 782 23.57 14.58 1.47
C TRP A 782 25.05 14.24 1.64
N TRP A 783 25.75 13.96 0.54
CA TRP A 783 27.16 13.61 0.57
C TRP A 783 28.02 14.70 1.20
N LYS A 784 27.80 15.96 0.80
CA LYS A 784 28.50 17.10 1.38
C LYS A 784 28.31 17.17 2.90
N GLY A 785 27.07 17.03 3.35
CA GLY A 785 26.73 17.03 4.77
C GLY A 785 27.35 15.87 5.54
N PHE A 786 27.23 14.65 5.01
CA PHE A 786 27.71 13.42 5.63
C PHE A 786 29.24 13.44 5.81
N ILE A 787 29.99 13.84 4.77
CA ILE A 787 31.46 14.00 4.84
C ILE A 787 31.83 15.03 5.91
N GLN A 788 31.18 16.20 5.92
CA GLN A 788 31.43 17.21 6.93
C GLN A 788 31.16 16.67 8.35
N GLY A 789 30.08 15.93 8.53
CA GLY A 789 29.74 15.32 9.82
C GLY A 789 30.79 14.33 10.31
N PHE A 790 31.39 13.56 9.40
CA PHE A 790 32.48 12.63 9.75
C PHE A 790 33.79 13.30 10.08
N GLU A 791 34.18 14.34 9.33
CA GLU A 791 35.38 15.11 9.65
C GLU A 791 35.28 15.70 11.06
N GLU A 792 34.09 16.12 11.47
CA GLU A 792 33.80 16.59 12.83
C GLU A 792 33.87 15.50 13.90
N GLN A 793 33.73 14.21 13.52
CA GLN A 793 33.98 13.06 14.41
C GLN A 793 35.46 12.62 14.42
N GLY A 794 36.35 13.38 13.76
CA GLY A 794 37.78 13.12 13.71
C GLY A 794 38.16 11.90 12.86
N ALA A 795 37.32 11.54 11.88
CA ALA A 795 37.64 10.54 10.86
C ALA A 795 38.03 11.26 9.56
N HIS A 796 39.18 10.90 8.99
CA HIS A 796 39.70 11.55 7.78
C HIS A 796 39.70 10.62 6.55
N ARG A 797 39.55 9.31 6.77
CA ARG A 797 39.43 8.28 5.74
C ARG A 797 38.25 7.36 6.03
N PHE A 798 37.71 6.75 4.99
CA PHE A 798 36.57 5.84 5.11
C PHE A 798 36.92 4.56 5.90
N GLU A 799 38.17 4.10 5.86
CA GLU A 799 38.63 2.96 6.64
C GLU A 799 38.63 3.23 8.14
N ASP A 800 38.82 4.50 8.54
CA ASP A 800 38.72 4.92 9.93
C ASP A 800 37.26 4.82 10.43
N LEU A 801 36.28 4.86 9.52
CA LEU A 801 34.85 4.68 9.79
C LEU A 801 34.51 3.20 10.02
N LEU A 802 34.87 2.33 9.08
CA LEU A 802 34.61 0.88 9.16
C LEU A 802 35.32 0.25 10.36
N ALA A 803 36.48 0.78 10.75
CA ALA A 803 37.21 0.31 11.93
C ALA A 803 36.48 0.56 13.26
N ARG A 804 35.54 1.52 13.31
CA ARG A 804 34.76 1.87 14.50
C ARG A 804 33.40 1.17 14.58
N VAL A 805 32.96 0.52 13.50
CA VAL A 805 31.74 -0.29 13.47
C VAL A 805 32.06 -1.66 14.06
N PRO A 806 31.38 -2.09 15.14
CA PRO A 806 31.32 -3.51 15.46
C PRO A 806 30.58 -4.19 14.30
N LEU A 807 31.33 -4.76 13.36
CA LEU A 807 30.76 -5.62 12.33
C LEU A 807 30.27 -6.89 13.01
N GLU A 808 29.00 -6.92 13.40
CA GLU A 808 28.29 -8.19 13.57
C GLU A 808 28.10 -8.80 12.19
N LEU A 809 28.77 -9.92 11.95
CA LEU A 809 28.53 -10.77 10.79
C LEU A 809 27.19 -11.46 11.00
N THR A 810 26.08 -10.83 10.61
CA THR A 810 24.79 -11.51 10.52
C THR A 810 24.77 -12.31 9.22
N GLY A 811 25.10 -13.59 9.32
CA GLY A 811 25.10 -14.54 8.21
C GLY A 811 25.26 -15.97 8.72
N VAL A 812 24.12 -16.56 9.12
CA VAL A 812 23.81 -18.00 9.21
C VAL A 812 24.70 -18.85 10.13
N GLU A 813 24.11 -19.38 11.21
CA GLU A 813 24.69 -20.48 12.00
C GLU A 813 24.88 -21.71 11.10
N GLY A 814 26.14 -22.13 10.91
CA GLY A 814 26.55 -23.31 10.15
C GLY A 814 28.09 -23.48 10.12
N PRO A 815 28.61 -24.63 9.67
CA PRO A 815 30.05 -24.92 9.65
C PRO A 815 30.80 -24.22 8.49
N SER A 816 30.17 -23.38 7.67
CA SER A 816 30.85 -22.71 6.55
C SER A 816 30.46 -21.24 6.43
N VAL A 817 31.44 -20.36 6.13
CA VAL A 817 31.23 -18.92 5.94
C VAL A 817 31.64 -18.52 4.52
N LEU A 818 30.72 -17.90 3.77
CA LEU A 818 30.97 -17.43 2.40
C LEU A 818 31.27 -15.93 2.40
N LEU A 819 32.44 -15.55 1.91
CA LEU A 819 32.87 -14.17 1.72
C LEU A 819 33.04 -13.87 0.22
N ARG A 820 32.36 -12.82 -0.24
CA ARG A 820 32.47 -12.31 -1.61
C ARG A 820 33.61 -11.29 -1.67
N VAL A 821 34.50 -11.41 -2.67
CA VAL A 821 35.68 -10.54 -2.81
C VAL A 821 35.66 -9.82 -4.16
N ARG A 822 35.83 -8.48 -4.16
CA ARG A 822 35.97 -7.64 -5.37
C ARG A 822 37.34 -6.95 -5.43
N ARG A 823 37.75 -6.44 -6.61
CA ARG A 823 39.04 -5.73 -6.79
C ARG A 823 39.05 -4.40 -6.02
N GLY A 824 40.15 -4.09 -5.32
CA GLY A 824 40.34 -2.81 -4.62
C GLY A 824 39.88 -2.84 -3.16
N GLU A 825 39.02 -3.79 -2.80
CA GLU A 825 38.70 -4.07 -1.40
C GLU A 825 39.95 -4.64 -0.71
N THR A 826 40.44 -3.99 0.33
CA THR A 826 41.48 -4.53 1.24
C THR A 826 40.89 -4.94 2.59
N ALA A 827 39.64 -4.56 2.86
CA ALA A 827 38.91 -4.89 4.08
C ALA A 827 38.66 -6.39 4.24
N TRP A 828 38.56 -7.15 3.14
CA TRP A 828 38.38 -8.61 3.19
C TRP A 828 39.58 -9.31 3.82
N LEU A 829 40.80 -8.78 3.68
CA LEU A 829 42.01 -9.33 4.32
C LEU A 829 41.94 -9.23 5.84
N ALA A 830 41.48 -8.08 6.36
CA ALA A 830 41.25 -7.90 7.79
C ALA A 830 40.11 -8.78 8.32
N LEU A 831 39.08 -9.02 7.51
CA LEU A 831 38.00 -9.97 7.81
C LEU A 831 38.51 -11.42 7.85
N VAL A 832 39.37 -11.82 6.91
CA VAL A 832 40.02 -13.13 6.89
C VAL A 832 40.94 -13.29 8.10
N GLU A 833 41.76 -12.29 8.44
CA GLU A 833 42.61 -12.32 9.64
C GLU A 833 41.80 -12.42 10.93
N ARG A 834 40.67 -11.70 11.03
CA ARG A 834 39.75 -11.77 12.18
C ARG A 834 39.00 -13.10 12.25
N PHE A 835 38.59 -13.67 11.12
CA PHE A 835 37.97 -14.99 11.04
C PHE A 835 38.95 -16.07 11.52
N VAL A 836 40.20 -16.04 11.01
CA VAL A 836 41.27 -16.94 11.45
C VAL A 836 41.61 -16.76 12.93
N ALA A 837 41.54 -15.53 13.46
CA ALA A 837 41.77 -15.25 14.88
C ALA A 837 40.62 -15.66 15.81
N ARG A 838 39.42 -15.95 15.28
CA ARG A 838 38.22 -16.35 16.04
C ARG A 838 37.91 -17.86 15.97
N GLN A 839 38.72 -18.64 15.28
CA GLN A 839 38.56 -20.09 15.05
C GLN A 839 38.82 -20.97 16.29
N ASP A 840 38.50 -20.49 17.49
CA ASP A 840 38.78 -21.21 18.74
C ASP A 840 37.73 -22.28 19.08
N GLU A 841 36.57 -22.33 18.41
CA GLU A 841 35.44 -23.14 18.90
C GLU A 841 34.81 -24.12 17.89
N HIS A 842 34.97 -23.99 16.56
CA HIS A 842 34.31 -24.89 15.59
C HIS A 842 35.11 -25.12 14.29
N ASP A 843 34.94 -26.32 13.69
CA ASP A 843 35.61 -26.81 12.47
C ASP A 843 35.02 -26.15 11.21
N GLN A 844 35.16 -24.81 11.09
CA GLN A 844 34.48 -24.02 10.08
C GLN A 844 35.30 -23.82 8.79
N THR A 845 34.66 -23.98 7.63
CA THR A 845 35.27 -23.76 6.30
C THR A 845 34.98 -22.35 5.78
N LEU A 846 36.01 -21.60 5.37
CA LEU A 846 35.84 -20.30 4.73
C LEU A 846 35.84 -20.46 3.20
N LEU A 847 34.74 -20.07 2.57
CA LEU A 847 34.59 -20.02 1.12
C LEU A 847 34.83 -18.59 0.64
N LEU A 848 35.86 -18.38 -0.17
CA LEU A 848 36.12 -17.10 -0.84
C LEU A 848 35.64 -17.19 -2.29
N TRP A 849 34.62 -16.42 -2.63
CA TRP A 849 34.13 -16.36 -4.02
C TRP A 849 34.68 -15.12 -4.73
N ASN A 850 35.53 -15.39 -5.72
CA ASN A 850 36.09 -14.40 -6.64
C ASN A 850 35.18 -14.33 -7.87
N GLN A 851 34.65 -13.15 -8.24
CA GLN A 851 33.95 -12.99 -9.52
C GLN A 851 34.90 -12.40 -10.56
N GLY A 852 34.91 -13.01 -11.74
CA GLY A 852 35.96 -12.93 -12.74
C GLY A 852 36.36 -11.59 -13.34
N ASP A 853 37.39 -11.71 -14.18
CA ASP A 853 38.15 -10.77 -15.02
C ASP A 853 38.72 -9.50 -14.37
N LEU A 854 38.25 -9.09 -13.20
CA LEU A 854 38.72 -7.87 -12.56
C LEU A 854 39.29 -8.06 -11.14
N GLY A 855 39.09 -9.18 -10.43
CA GLY A 855 39.67 -9.43 -9.10
C GLY A 855 41.19 -9.71 -9.07
N PRO A 856 41.86 -9.69 -7.89
CA PRO A 856 43.20 -10.27 -7.78
C PRO A 856 43.15 -11.74 -8.18
N GLY A 857 44.10 -12.19 -9.02
CA GLY A 857 44.18 -13.59 -9.44
C GLY A 857 44.23 -14.53 -8.23
N ALA A 858 43.74 -15.76 -8.38
CA ALA A 858 43.69 -16.74 -7.29
C ALA A 858 45.05 -16.87 -6.55
N ASP A 859 46.16 -16.71 -7.26
CA ASP A 859 47.52 -16.74 -6.70
C ASP A 859 47.85 -15.52 -5.82
N ALA A 860 47.34 -14.33 -6.14
CA ALA A 860 47.51 -13.13 -5.32
C ALA A 860 46.71 -13.23 -4.01
N ILE A 861 45.52 -13.83 -4.06
CA ILE A 861 44.71 -14.11 -2.86
C ILE A 861 45.41 -15.18 -2.01
N ARG A 862 45.92 -16.26 -2.62
CA ARG A 862 46.70 -17.29 -1.90
C ARG A 862 47.94 -16.70 -1.22
N GLN A 863 48.69 -15.82 -1.90
CA GLN A 863 49.85 -15.14 -1.33
C GLN A 863 49.48 -14.19 -0.18
N ALA A 864 48.38 -13.44 -0.33
CA ALA A 864 47.91 -12.49 0.67
C ALA A 864 47.46 -13.18 1.97
N VAL A 865 46.86 -14.36 1.86
CA VAL A 865 46.30 -15.11 3.01
C VAL A 865 47.33 -16.10 3.62
N ALA A 866 48.39 -16.46 2.89
CA ALA A 866 49.43 -17.39 3.34
C ALA A 866 50.06 -17.04 4.72
N PRO A 867 50.36 -15.77 5.07
CA PRO A 867 50.92 -15.44 6.38
C PRO A 867 49.94 -15.65 7.55
N ALA A 868 48.63 -15.55 7.30
CA ALA A 868 47.59 -15.82 8.29
C ALA A 868 47.41 -17.35 8.48
N LEU A 869 47.42 -18.12 7.39
CA LEU A 869 47.37 -19.58 7.44
C LEU A 869 48.62 -20.20 8.07
N ALA A 870 49.81 -19.65 7.80
CA ALA A 870 51.06 -20.09 8.41
C ALA A 870 51.08 -19.86 9.93
N ARG A 871 50.50 -18.75 10.41
CA ARG A 871 50.33 -18.48 11.85
C ARG A 871 49.33 -19.44 12.49
N ALA A 872 48.22 -19.74 11.83
CA ALA A 872 47.24 -20.73 12.31
C ALA A 872 47.86 -22.14 12.41
N ALA A 873 48.63 -22.56 11.40
CA ALA A 873 49.28 -23.87 11.35
C ALA A 873 50.32 -24.07 12.48
N GLN A 874 50.97 -22.99 12.95
CA GLN A 874 51.90 -23.04 14.10
C GLN A 874 51.20 -23.36 15.43
N HIS A 875 49.88 -23.17 15.51
CA HIS A 875 49.06 -23.54 16.67
C HIS A 875 48.36 -24.89 16.51
N GLY A 876 48.77 -25.71 15.53
CA GLY A 876 48.27 -27.08 15.32
C GLY A 876 46.88 -27.17 14.69
N ARG A 877 46.40 -26.09 14.05
CA ARG A 877 45.06 -25.99 13.49
C ARG A 877 45.11 -25.39 12.09
N ALA A 878 44.55 -26.07 11.09
CA ALA A 878 44.55 -25.62 9.71
C ALA A 878 43.11 -25.25 9.30
N PRO A 879 42.77 -23.96 9.13
CA PRO A 879 41.46 -23.59 8.60
C PRO A 879 41.29 -24.16 7.19
N ARG A 880 40.12 -24.74 6.88
CA ARG A 880 39.80 -25.16 5.52
C ARG A 880 39.38 -23.92 4.72
N LEU A 881 40.21 -23.55 3.74
CA LEU A 881 39.95 -22.44 2.82
C LEU A 881 39.66 -23.01 1.43
N ALA A 882 38.49 -22.68 0.88
CA ALA A 882 38.15 -23.03 -0.50
C ALA A 882 37.90 -21.76 -1.31
N LEU A 883 38.57 -21.67 -2.47
CA LEU A 883 38.46 -20.55 -3.42
C LEU A 883 37.55 -20.99 -4.57
N LEU A 884 36.46 -20.27 -4.77
CA LEU A 884 35.52 -20.50 -5.86
C LEU A 884 35.87 -19.60 -7.05
N ASP A 885 35.90 -20.19 -8.25
CA ASP A 885 36.39 -19.54 -9.47
C ASP A 885 35.43 -18.44 -9.98
N ALA A 886 36.07 -17.47 -10.63
CA ALA A 886 35.59 -16.28 -11.32
C ALA A 886 34.27 -16.41 -12.11
N ALA A 887 34.03 -17.57 -12.71
CA ALA A 887 33.03 -17.76 -13.75
C ALA A 887 31.71 -18.39 -13.29
N LEU A 888 31.56 -18.72 -11.99
CA LEU A 888 30.37 -19.40 -11.48
C LEU A 888 29.17 -18.44 -11.36
N PRO A 889 28.01 -18.72 -11.98
CA PRO A 889 26.77 -17.98 -11.76
C PRO A 889 26.26 -18.15 -10.31
N TRP A 890 25.58 -17.13 -9.77
CA TRP A 890 25.04 -17.15 -8.39
C TRP A 890 24.18 -18.39 -8.07
N ALA A 891 23.42 -18.88 -9.06
CA ALA A 891 22.59 -20.08 -8.95
C ALA A 891 23.39 -21.41 -8.81
N GLU A 892 24.69 -21.41 -9.13
CA GLU A 892 25.60 -22.55 -8.92
C GLU A 892 26.39 -22.41 -7.62
N VAL A 893 26.72 -21.18 -7.21
CA VAL A 893 27.35 -20.89 -5.90
C VAL A 893 26.49 -21.39 -4.75
N GLY A 894 25.16 -21.19 -4.82
CA GLY A 894 24.21 -21.73 -3.84
C GLY A 894 24.19 -23.26 -3.77
N ARG A 895 24.47 -23.96 -4.89
CA ARG A 895 24.55 -25.43 -4.94
C ARG A 895 25.88 -25.97 -4.40
N VAL A 896 27.00 -25.27 -4.66
CA VAL A 896 28.31 -25.61 -4.10
C VAL A 896 28.34 -25.38 -2.59
N PHE A 897 27.71 -24.30 -2.12
CA PHE A 897 27.54 -24.01 -0.69
C PHE A 897 26.70 -25.10 0.00
N ALA A 898 25.58 -25.51 -0.59
CA ALA A 898 24.77 -26.63 -0.09
C ALA A 898 25.49 -27.99 -0.13
N ALA A 899 26.38 -28.23 -1.11
CA ALA A 899 27.17 -29.46 -1.19
C ALA A 899 28.31 -29.52 -0.15
N CYS A 900 28.88 -28.38 0.24
CA CYS A 900 29.89 -28.30 1.29
C CYS A 900 29.31 -28.57 2.68
N ASP A 901 28.08 -28.13 2.96
CA ASP A 901 27.34 -28.51 4.18
C ASP A 901 26.96 -30.00 4.19
N GLY A 902 26.75 -30.62 3.02
CA GLY A 902 26.47 -32.05 2.89
C GLY A 902 27.66 -32.99 3.19
N TRP A 903 28.90 -32.50 3.22
CA TRP A 903 30.10 -33.32 3.40
C TRP A 903 30.38 -33.68 4.87
N ILE A 904 29.82 -32.92 5.82
CA ILE A 904 30.00 -33.16 7.26
C ILE A 904 28.86 -34.03 7.83
N GLY A 905 27.72 -34.11 7.13
CA GLY A 905 26.58 -34.96 7.53
C GLY A 905 26.78 -36.47 7.35
N ALA A 906 27.85 -36.91 6.67
CA ALA A 906 28.15 -38.33 6.43
C ALA A 906 29.27 -38.90 7.32
N ALA A 907 29.77 -38.13 8.30
CA ALA A 907 30.80 -38.57 9.25
C ALA A 907 30.25 -38.87 10.67
N GLY A 908 28.93 -39.05 10.80
CA GLY A 908 28.25 -39.35 12.06
C GLY A 908 27.53 -40.69 12.00
N ASP A 909 28.29 -41.79 12.06
CA ASP A 909 27.91 -43.11 12.65
C ASP A 909 28.75 -44.25 12.04
N SER A 910 30.04 -44.31 12.35
CA SER A 910 30.81 -45.54 12.21
C SER A 910 31.93 -45.62 13.24
N ASP A 911 32.03 -46.81 13.84
CA ASP A 911 32.88 -47.29 14.93
C ASP A 911 34.36 -46.82 14.87
N PRO A 912 35.06 -46.57 16.01
CA PRO A 912 36.44 -46.06 16.03
C PRO A 912 37.54 -47.06 15.60
N ASP A 913 37.21 -48.28 15.20
CA ASP A 913 38.19 -49.35 14.97
C ASP A 913 38.50 -49.68 13.50
N ASP A 914 37.90 -49.01 12.51
CA ASP A 914 38.31 -49.15 11.10
C ASP A 914 39.41 -48.15 10.72
N ALA A 915 40.54 -48.29 11.42
CA ALA A 915 41.82 -47.72 11.05
C ALA A 915 42.44 -48.50 9.87
N ASP A 916 41.84 -48.44 8.68
CA ASP A 916 42.49 -48.98 7.46
C ASP A 916 42.10 -48.30 6.13
N ILE A 917 41.51 -47.10 6.18
CA ILE A 917 41.41 -46.21 5.00
C ILE A 917 42.19 -44.92 5.25
N ALA A 918 43.41 -45.08 5.76
CA ALA A 918 44.42 -44.05 5.81
C ALA A 918 45.65 -44.49 5.00
N ALA A 919 45.47 -44.80 3.71
CA ALA A 919 46.59 -45.02 2.79
C ALA A 919 46.15 -44.92 1.32
N GLY A 920 45.68 -43.75 0.86
CA GLY A 920 45.35 -43.64 -0.57
C GLY A 920 44.71 -42.38 -1.12
N ALA A 921 44.97 -41.18 -0.57
CA ALA A 921 44.80 -39.87 -1.24
C ALA A 921 45.15 -38.81 -0.18
N GLY A 922 46.34 -38.21 -0.14
CA GLY A 922 46.95 -37.51 -1.25
C GLY A 922 46.18 -36.21 -1.47
N CYS A 923 46.68 -35.09 -0.92
CA CYS A 923 46.34 -33.77 -1.44
C CYS A 923 46.41 -33.83 -2.97
N ALA A 924 45.30 -33.60 -3.64
CA ALA A 924 45.27 -33.23 -5.03
C ALA A 924 44.23 -32.14 -5.17
N GLU A 925 44.65 -31.06 -5.82
CA GLU A 925 43.80 -30.03 -6.40
C GLU A 925 42.48 -30.65 -6.89
N VAL A 926 41.35 -30.03 -6.54
CA VAL A 926 40.17 -30.18 -7.38
C VAL A 926 40.53 -29.43 -8.66
N ASP A 927 41.17 -30.14 -9.59
CA ASP A 927 41.42 -29.69 -10.93
C ASP A 927 40.07 -29.59 -11.64
N VAL A 928 39.55 -28.37 -11.72
CA VAL A 928 38.28 -28.03 -12.37
C VAL A 928 38.36 -28.22 -13.90
N SER A 929 39.53 -28.59 -14.46
CA SER A 929 39.70 -28.85 -15.89
C SER A 929 39.03 -30.15 -16.38
N ALA A 930 38.57 -31.01 -15.47
CA ALA A 930 37.99 -32.31 -15.81
C ALA A 930 36.47 -32.30 -16.12
N TRP A 931 35.75 -31.19 -15.95
CA TRP A 931 34.33 -31.12 -16.32
C TRP A 931 34.15 -30.71 -17.79
N ARG A 932 34.61 -31.58 -18.70
CA ARG A 932 34.29 -31.48 -20.12
C ARG A 932 33.10 -32.38 -20.44
N GLY A 933 31.97 -31.76 -20.75
CA GLY A 933 30.90 -32.41 -21.51
C GLY A 933 29.56 -32.49 -20.78
N ALA A 934 28.76 -31.44 -20.90
CA ALA A 934 27.31 -31.57 -21.01
C ALA A 934 26.86 -30.71 -22.20
N ALA A 935 26.07 -31.32 -23.08
CA ALA A 935 25.60 -30.74 -24.34
C ALA A 935 24.81 -29.43 -24.13
N PRO A 936 24.75 -28.53 -25.13
CA PRO A 936 23.97 -27.31 -25.04
C PRO A 936 22.49 -27.67 -24.83
N VAL A 937 21.96 -27.29 -23.68
CA VAL A 937 20.51 -27.30 -23.43
C VAL A 937 19.89 -26.26 -24.36
N ALA A 938 18.89 -26.68 -25.12
CA ALA A 938 18.15 -25.84 -26.06
C ALA A 938 17.57 -24.60 -25.36
N PRO A 939 17.57 -23.41 -26.01
CA PRO A 939 16.94 -22.22 -25.45
C PRO A 939 15.43 -22.43 -25.42
N LEU A 940 14.86 -22.41 -24.21
CA LEU A 940 13.44 -22.19 -24.03
C LEU A 940 13.13 -20.72 -24.32
N THR A 941 11.99 -20.54 -24.97
CA THR A 941 11.45 -19.35 -25.62
C THR A 941 11.17 -18.21 -24.65
N GLU A 942 11.96 -17.14 -24.72
CA GLU A 942 11.65 -15.77 -24.31
C GLU A 942 12.49 -14.81 -25.20
N PHE A 943 11.87 -13.71 -25.67
CA PHE A 943 12.43 -12.77 -26.64
C PHE A 943 13.86 -12.35 -26.30
N THR A 944 14.83 -12.79 -27.12
CA THR A 944 16.25 -12.51 -26.90
C THR A 944 16.71 -11.44 -27.89
N TRP A 945 16.88 -10.18 -27.43
CA TRP A 945 17.57 -9.16 -28.21
C TRP A 945 19.07 -9.47 -28.22
N ARG A 946 19.67 -9.68 -29.41
CA ARG A 946 21.11 -9.99 -29.55
C ARG A 946 21.92 -8.72 -29.82
N VAL A 947 22.64 -8.23 -28.81
CA VAL A 947 23.67 -7.19 -28.98
C VAL A 947 25.00 -7.84 -29.35
N LEU A 948 25.56 -7.48 -30.51
CA LEU A 948 26.85 -7.98 -30.98
C LEU A 948 27.96 -6.95 -30.70
N CYS A 949 28.72 -7.16 -29.63
CA CYS A 949 29.93 -6.37 -29.36
C CYS A 949 31.17 -7.13 -29.81
N ARG A 950 31.84 -6.64 -30.85
CA ARG A 950 33.16 -7.13 -31.27
C ARG A 950 34.22 -6.08 -30.92
N PRO A 951 35.38 -6.47 -30.36
CA PRO A 951 36.39 -5.51 -29.91
C PRO A 951 37.37 -5.05 -31.00
N ASP A 952 37.33 -5.58 -32.23
CA ASP A 952 38.41 -5.37 -33.22
C ASP A 952 37.86 -5.10 -34.64
N TRP A 953 38.00 -3.85 -35.08
CA TRP A 953 37.57 -3.37 -36.41
C TRP A 953 38.48 -3.82 -37.55
N SER A 954 39.69 -4.32 -37.26
CA SER A 954 40.67 -4.70 -38.29
C SER A 954 40.25 -5.90 -39.15
N THR A 955 39.22 -6.64 -38.72
CA THR A 955 38.70 -7.82 -39.41
C THR A 955 37.52 -7.53 -40.34
N VAL A 956 36.92 -6.34 -40.27
CA VAL A 956 35.83 -5.91 -41.15
C VAL A 956 36.40 -4.98 -42.21
N THR A 957 36.99 -5.58 -43.25
CA THR A 957 37.69 -4.85 -44.31
C THR A 957 36.85 -4.61 -45.56
N ASP A 958 35.68 -5.23 -45.66
CA ASP A 958 34.77 -5.07 -46.79
C ASP A 958 33.30 -5.37 -46.46
N ALA A 959 32.44 -4.91 -47.37
CA ALA A 959 30.99 -5.09 -47.40
C ALA A 959 30.52 -6.55 -47.27
N ALA A 960 31.24 -7.51 -47.86
CA ALA A 960 30.83 -8.91 -47.88
C ALA A 960 31.00 -9.58 -46.51
N THR A 961 32.04 -9.17 -45.78
CA THR A 961 32.33 -9.67 -44.42
C THR A 961 31.29 -9.20 -43.40
N LEU A 962 30.81 -7.95 -43.52
CA LEU A 962 29.75 -7.40 -42.68
C LEU A 962 28.39 -8.07 -42.95
N ALA A 963 28.05 -8.30 -44.22
CA ALA A 963 26.81 -8.97 -44.60
C ALA A 963 26.74 -10.41 -44.08
N ALA A 964 27.84 -11.16 -44.15
CA ALA A 964 27.94 -12.52 -43.61
C ALA A 964 27.83 -12.58 -42.07
N LEU A 965 28.24 -11.50 -41.37
CA LEU A 965 28.08 -11.37 -39.92
C LEU A 965 26.64 -11.04 -39.51
N ALA A 966 25.90 -10.33 -40.35
CA ALA A 966 24.51 -9.95 -40.11
C ALA A 966 23.50 -11.06 -40.49
N GLU A 967 23.83 -11.89 -41.49
CA GLU A 967 22.97 -12.95 -42.05
C GLU A 967 22.30 -13.87 -41.00
N PRO A 968 22.98 -14.35 -39.94
CA PRO A 968 22.36 -15.23 -38.94
C PRO A 968 21.35 -14.53 -38.00
N LEU A 969 21.33 -13.20 -37.95
CA LEU A 969 20.42 -12.41 -37.10
C LEU A 969 19.14 -12.03 -37.84
N MET A 970 19.20 -11.98 -39.18
CA MET A 970 18.12 -11.53 -40.05
C MET A 970 16.93 -12.50 -40.11
N ASP A 971 17.09 -13.77 -39.74
CA ASP A 971 16.00 -14.77 -39.68
C ASP A 971 15.13 -14.69 -38.41
N SER A 972 15.50 -13.85 -37.42
CA SER A 972 14.88 -13.87 -36.06
C SER A 972 13.84 -12.79 -35.76
N GLY A 973 13.54 -11.91 -36.72
CA GLY A 973 12.35 -11.05 -36.69
C GLY A 973 12.48 -9.69 -36.01
N ASP A 974 13.39 -9.49 -35.06
CA ASP A 974 13.66 -8.18 -34.45
C ASP A 974 15.10 -8.13 -33.92
N ALA A 975 15.97 -7.29 -34.49
CA ALA A 975 17.37 -7.20 -34.08
C ALA A 975 17.88 -5.76 -34.13
N CYS A 976 18.62 -5.34 -33.10
CA CYS A 976 19.35 -4.07 -33.07
C CYS A 976 20.86 -4.35 -33.07
N LEU A 977 21.58 -3.78 -34.03
CA LEU A 977 23.03 -3.96 -34.17
C LEU A 977 23.74 -2.70 -33.66
N VAL A 978 24.39 -2.85 -32.52
CA VAL A 978 25.19 -1.79 -31.88
C VAL A 978 26.66 -2.09 -32.07
N PHE A 979 27.38 -1.19 -32.75
CA PHE A 979 28.82 -1.34 -32.96
C PHE A 979 29.58 -0.41 -32.01
N ALA A 980 30.38 -1.01 -31.12
CA ALA A 980 31.26 -0.31 -30.20
C ALA A 980 32.69 -0.28 -30.75
N HIS A 981 33.40 0.84 -30.59
CA HIS A 981 34.83 0.93 -30.92
C HIS A 981 35.60 1.67 -29.83
N GLY A 982 36.87 1.31 -29.67
CA GLY A 982 37.79 2.01 -28.78
C GLY A 982 38.15 3.41 -29.32
N PRO A 983 38.58 4.34 -28.45
CA PRO A 983 38.88 5.72 -28.83
C PRO A 983 40.05 5.87 -29.82
N ASP A 984 40.91 4.86 -29.95
CA ASP A 984 42.03 4.83 -30.89
C ASP A 984 41.75 4.01 -32.18
N GLU A 985 40.56 3.43 -32.30
CA GLU A 985 40.14 2.54 -33.41
C GLU A 985 38.90 3.07 -34.14
N ALA A 986 38.74 4.40 -34.19
CA ALA A 986 37.60 5.00 -34.87
C ALA A 986 37.59 4.64 -36.37
N PRO A 987 36.45 4.19 -36.93
CA PRO A 987 36.36 3.89 -38.35
C PRO A 987 36.64 5.18 -39.13
N THR A 988 37.61 5.13 -40.04
CA THR A 988 37.96 6.31 -40.86
C THR A 988 36.74 6.82 -41.63
N ASP A 989 36.64 8.13 -41.87
CA ASP A 989 35.57 8.74 -42.67
C ASP A 989 35.37 8.07 -44.04
N ALA A 990 36.44 7.49 -44.61
CA ALA A 990 36.39 6.70 -45.84
C ALA A 990 35.61 5.37 -45.69
N LEU A 991 35.77 4.69 -44.56
CA LEU A 991 35.07 3.44 -44.24
C LEU A 991 33.58 3.71 -43.96
N LEU A 992 33.26 4.80 -43.24
CA LEU A 992 31.89 5.22 -42.99
C LEU A 992 31.16 5.61 -44.29
N ALA A 993 31.86 6.25 -45.23
CA ALA A 993 31.31 6.60 -46.53
C ALA A 993 31.08 5.38 -47.45
N GLU A 994 31.90 4.33 -47.35
CA GLU A 994 31.67 3.06 -48.06
C GLU A 994 30.54 2.22 -47.44
N LEU A 995 30.36 2.27 -46.12
CA LEU A 995 29.36 1.48 -45.40
C LEU A 995 27.95 2.10 -45.45
N GLY A 996 27.84 3.43 -45.51
CA GLY A 996 26.56 4.16 -45.46
C GLY A 996 25.49 3.68 -46.45
N PRO A 997 25.77 3.61 -47.77
CA PRO A 997 24.79 3.14 -48.77
C PRO A 997 24.33 1.69 -48.56
N MET A 998 25.17 0.87 -47.91
CA MET A 998 24.89 -0.53 -47.64
C MET A 998 24.05 -0.73 -46.37
N LEU A 999 24.30 0.08 -45.34
CA LEU A 999 23.47 0.17 -44.13
C LEU A 999 22.07 0.67 -44.48
N ASP A 1000 21.96 1.67 -45.34
CA ASP A 1000 20.67 2.18 -45.84
C ASP A 1000 19.92 1.12 -46.68
N ALA A 1001 20.64 0.31 -47.46
CA ALA A 1001 20.04 -0.79 -48.23
C ALA A 1001 19.56 -1.95 -47.32
N LEU A 1002 20.31 -2.27 -46.26
CA LEU A 1002 19.93 -3.27 -45.25
C LEU A 1002 18.69 -2.81 -44.45
N HIS A 1003 18.67 -1.55 -44.03
CA HIS A 1003 17.55 -0.92 -43.32
C HIS A 1003 16.30 -0.79 -44.22
N GLY A 1004 16.49 -0.53 -45.51
CA GLY A 1004 15.42 -0.46 -46.50
C GLY A 1004 14.82 -1.82 -46.88
N ALA A 1005 15.62 -2.89 -46.87
CA ALA A 1005 15.17 -4.26 -47.16
C ALA A 1005 14.38 -4.88 -45.98
N HIS A 1006 14.70 -4.50 -44.73
CA HIS A 1006 14.08 -5.02 -43.52
C HIS A 1006 13.71 -3.90 -42.54
N ARG A 1007 12.41 -3.61 -42.42
CA ARG A 1007 11.84 -2.47 -41.65
C ARG A 1007 12.03 -2.53 -40.12
N ALA A 1008 12.70 -3.55 -39.59
CA ALA A 1008 12.82 -3.83 -38.15
C ALA A 1008 14.28 -3.87 -37.64
N LEU A 1009 15.25 -3.44 -38.46
CA LEU A 1009 16.67 -3.51 -38.12
C LEU A 1009 17.23 -2.10 -37.83
N ASP A 1010 17.37 -1.72 -36.56
CA ASP A 1010 18.03 -0.47 -36.16
C ASP A 1010 19.54 -0.68 -35.98
N VAL A 1011 20.34 0.18 -36.63
CA VAL A 1011 21.82 0.14 -36.55
C VAL A 1011 22.33 1.40 -35.88
N VAL A 1012 23.05 1.23 -34.77
CA VAL A 1012 23.60 2.35 -33.97
C VAL A 1012 25.13 2.19 -33.87
N LEU A 1013 25.87 3.18 -34.37
CA LEU A 1013 27.32 3.27 -34.24
C LEU A 1013 27.66 4.12 -33.01
N HIS A 1014 28.38 3.57 -32.02
CA HIS A 1014 28.69 4.28 -30.79
C HIS A 1014 30.16 4.11 -30.39
N GLU A 1015 30.83 5.22 -30.10
CA GLU A 1015 32.20 5.26 -29.59
C GLU A 1015 32.16 4.98 -28.07
N CYS A 1016 32.88 3.97 -27.58
CA CYS A 1016 32.70 3.48 -26.22
C CYS A 1016 33.95 2.79 -25.68
N ALA A 1017 34.35 3.07 -24.42
CA ALA A 1017 35.35 2.26 -23.74
C ALA A 1017 34.73 0.88 -23.38
N ALA A 1018 35.50 -0.21 -23.51
CA ALA A 1018 35.02 -1.60 -23.42
C ALA A 1018 34.20 -1.95 -22.15
N ASN A 1019 34.25 -1.10 -21.14
CA ASN A 1019 33.63 -1.21 -19.83
C ASN A 1019 32.27 -0.49 -19.68
N GLU A 1020 31.74 0.17 -20.71
CA GLU A 1020 30.46 0.91 -20.69
C GLU A 1020 29.33 0.22 -21.49
N VAL A 1021 29.62 -0.89 -22.16
CA VAL A 1021 28.68 -1.63 -23.03
C VAL A 1021 27.45 -2.16 -22.28
N GLY A 1022 27.61 -2.56 -21.01
CA GLY A 1022 26.51 -3.07 -20.18
C GLY A 1022 25.52 -2.00 -19.72
N GLU A 1023 25.99 -0.77 -19.49
CA GLU A 1023 25.14 0.37 -19.11
C GLU A 1023 24.44 0.97 -20.34
N LEU A 1024 25.09 0.95 -21.51
CA LEU A 1024 24.49 1.36 -22.78
C LEU A 1024 23.33 0.44 -23.18
N ALA A 1025 23.43 -0.88 -22.95
CA ALA A 1025 22.34 -1.83 -23.20
C ALA A 1025 21.10 -1.57 -22.31
N ALA A 1026 21.31 -1.13 -21.06
CA ALA A 1026 20.24 -0.73 -20.17
C ALA A 1026 19.63 0.63 -20.55
N ALA A 1027 20.47 1.59 -20.98
CA ALA A 1027 20.02 2.90 -21.47
C ALA A 1027 19.26 2.82 -22.81
N CYS A 1028 19.68 1.95 -23.74
CA CYS A 1028 18.96 1.71 -25.00
C CYS A 1028 17.60 1.03 -24.77
N SER A 1029 17.49 0.17 -23.75
CA SER A 1029 16.20 -0.40 -23.32
C SER A 1029 15.23 0.67 -22.78
N LEU A 1030 15.76 1.78 -22.23
CA LEU A 1030 15.00 2.96 -21.78
C LEU A 1030 14.65 3.94 -22.91
N TRP A 1031 15.32 3.87 -24.07
CA TRP A 1031 15.13 4.79 -25.19
C TRP A 1031 14.07 4.33 -26.21
N LEU A 1032 13.78 3.03 -26.26
CA LEU A 1032 12.94 2.40 -27.30
C LEU A 1032 11.49 2.11 -26.88
N ASP A 1033 11.07 2.49 -25.66
CA ASP A 1033 9.67 2.38 -25.19
C ASP A 1033 8.75 3.50 -25.76
N LEU A 1034 9.09 4.05 -26.93
CA LEU A 1034 8.20 4.89 -27.72
C LEU A 1034 7.34 3.98 -28.62
N PRO A 1035 6.01 4.19 -28.71
CA PRO A 1035 5.20 3.51 -29.71
C PRO A 1035 5.75 3.80 -31.11
N SER A 1036 6.15 2.75 -31.80
CA SER A 1036 6.59 2.75 -33.18
C SER A 1036 5.60 3.49 -34.09
N GLY A 1037 6.11 4.47 -34.83
CA GLY A 1037 5.49 4.96 -36.06
C GLY A 1037 4.54 6.14 -35.92
N ARG A 1038 5.12 7.36 -35.90
CA ARG A 1038 4.59 8.53 -36.63
C ARG A 1038 5.64 9.63 -36.68
N THR A 1039 6.31 9.73 -37.82
CA THR A 1039 6.97 10.97 -38.24
C THR A 1039 5.87 12.02 -38.47
N VAL A 1040 5.76 13.03 -37.61
CA VAL A 1040 5.02 14.25 -37.96
C VAL A 1040 5.96 15.09 -38.81
N ALA A 1041 5.92 14.88 -40.11
CA ALA A 1041 6.43 15.84 -41.08
C ALA A 1041 5.37 16.94 -41.26
N GLY A 1042 5.72 18.19 -40.94
CA GLY A 1042 4.99 19.37 -41.42
C GLY A 1042 4.36 20.26 -40.35
N ALA A 1043 4.55 21.57 -40.52
CA ALA A 1043 4.13 22.65 -39.62
C ALA A 1043 2.60 22.90 -39.55
N GLU A 1044 1.76 22.13 -40.24
CA GLU A 1044 0.29 22.34 -40.24
C GLU A 1044 -0.47 21.55 -39.16
N GLY A 1045 0.18 20.64 -38.43
CA GLY A 1045 -0.46 19.86 -37.36
C GLY A 1045 -0.62 20.59 -36.01
N LEU A 1046 -0.03 21.79 -35.86
CA LEU A 1046 0.10 22.49 -34.58
C LEU A 1046 -0.97 23.57 -34.33
N GLU A 1047 -1.89 23.84 -35.27
CA GLU A 1047 -2.87 24.94 -35.13
C GLU A 1047 -4.26 24.52 -34.63
N ARG A 1048 -4.52 23.25 -34.34
CA ARG A 1048 -5.89 22.78 -34.00
C ARG A 1048 -6.20 22.52 -32.53
N CYS A 1049 -5.32 22.83 -31.59
CA CYS A 1049 -5.62 22.75 -30.15
C CYS A 1049 -5.26 24.07 -29.43
N ALA A 1050 -5.97 25.13 -29.81
CA ALA A 1050 -5.96 26.40 -29.08
C ALA A 1050 -7.04 26.40 -28.00
N ARG A 1051 -6.63 26.23 -26.73
CA ARG A 1051 -7.19 26.84 -25.51
C ARG A 1051 -6.39 26.39 -24.27
N ALA A 1052 -5.15 26.89 -24.15
CA ALA A 1052 -4.36 26.82 -22.92
C ALA A 1052 -3.15 27.78 -23.00
N ASP A 1053 -3.41 29.09 -22.91
CA ASP A 1053 -2.34 30.10 -22.96
C ASP A 1053 -1.41 30.07 -21.73
N GLU A 1054 -1.86 29.47 -20.62
CA GLU A 1054 -1.03 29.22 -19.43
C GLU A 1054 -0.16 27.96 -19.58
N LEU A 1055 -0.68 26.88 -20.20
CA LEU A 1055 0.04 25.63 -20.44
C LEU A 1055 1.10 25.77 -21.54
N ALA A 1056 0.83 26.53 -22.61
CA ALA A 1056 1.80 26.79 -23.67
C ALA A 1056 2.99 27.63 -23.18
N THR A 1057 2.77 28.50 -22.21
CA THR A 1057 3.83 29.30 -21.57
C THR A 1057 4.64 28.46 -20.58
N GLY A 1058 3.98 27.55 -19.84
CA GLY A 1058 4.62 26.53 -19.00
C GLY A 1058 5.46 25.52 -19.79
N LEU A 1059 4.93 25.01 -20.91
CA LEU A 1059 5.60 24.05 -21.79
C LEU A 1059 6.74 24.68 -22.61
N ARG A 1060 6.62 25.95 -23.03
CA ARG A 1060 7.73 26.70 -23.63
C ARG A 1060 8.84 27.02 -22.61
N ARG A 1061 8.49 27.26 -21.34
CA ARG A 1061 9.46 27.38 -20.24
C ARG A 1061 10.11 26.04 -19.89
N LEU A 1062 9.35 24.94 -19.82
CA LEU A 1062 9.88 23.59 -19.60
C LEU A 1062 10.81 23.15 -20.75
N ARG A 1063 10.44 23.40 -22.01
CA ARG A 1063 11.30 23.11 -23.17
C ARG A 1063 12.57 23.99 -23.24
N SER A 1064 12.53 25.23 -22.75
CA SER A 1064 13.70 26.11 -22.73
C SER A 1064 14.58 25.93 -21.48
N LEU A 1065 14.05 25.40 -20.38
CA LEU A 1065 14.79 25.20 -19.11
C LEU A 1065 15.26 23.75 -18.89
N ALA A 1066 14.48 22.74 -19.29
CA ALA A 1066 14.77 21.33 -18.97
C ALA A 1066 15.60 20.62 -20.03
N LEU A 1067 15.36 20.88 -21.33
CA LEU A 1067 16.07 20.20 -22.43
C LEU A 1067 17.55 20.61 -22.54
N PRO A 1068 17.94 21.89 -22.42
CA PRO A 1068 19.36 22.25 -22.42
C PRO A 1068 20.07 21.80 -21.14
N ALA A 1069 19.40 21.84 -19.98
CA ALA A 1069 19.98 21.47 -18.67
C ALA A 1069 20.17 19.95 -18.52
N LEU A 1070 19.25 19.13 -19.03
CA LEU A 1070 19.41 17.67 -19.10
C LEU A 1070 20.41 17.26 -20.20
N ALA A 1071 20.49 18.00 -21.31
CA ALA A 1071 21.50 17.78 -22.34
C ALA A 1071 22.92 18.22 -21.92
N THR A 1072 23.06 19.22 -21.02
CA THR A 1072 24.36 19.59 -20.42
C THR A 1072 24.73 18.76 -19.20
N ALA A 1073 23.77 18.05 -18.58
CA ALA A 1073 24.02 17.07 -17.51
C ALA A 1073 24.43 15.69 -18.05
N GLN A 1074 24.59 15.52 -19.36
CA GLN A 1074 25.36 14.41 -19.91
C GLN A 1074 26.80 14.51 -19.40
N LEU A 1075 27.17 13.54 -18.56
CA LEU A 1075 28.53 13.21 -18.17
C LEU A 1075 29.40 12.97 -19.41
N ARG A 1076 29.86 14.03 -20.05
CA ARG A 1076 30.98 14.03 -20.99
C ARG A 1076 32.19 14.59 -20.25
N GLU A 1077 33.25 13.83 -20.16
CA GLU A 1077 34.60 14.40 -20.01
C GLU A 1077 35.54 13.69 -20.98
N PRO A 1078 36.69 14.28 -21.36
CA PRO A 1078 37.08 15.70 -21.33
C PRO A 1078 37.60 16.17 -22.71
N ALA A 1079 37.49 17.46 -23.02
CA ALA A 1079 38.37 18.08 -24.01
C ALA A 1079 39.00 19.34 -23.43
N ARG A 1080 40.33 19.29 -23.37
CA ARG A 1080 41.23 20.33 -22.88
C ARG A 1080 41.10 21.62 -23.66
N ASP A 1081 41.36 22.71 -22.92
CA ASP A 1081 41.75 24.04 -23.36
C ASP A 1081 40.74 24.78 -24.27
N TRP A 1082 40.26 25.96 -23.83
CA TRP A 1082 40.58 27.25 -24.47
C TRP A 1082 39.84 28.44 -23.85
N ARG A 1083 40.42 29.61 -24.10
CA ARG A 1083 40.24 30.92 -23.43
C ARG A 1083 38.97 31.68 -23.84
N VAL A 1084 38.56 32.59 -22.95
CA VAL A 1084 37.61 33.72 -23.11
C VAL A 1084 37.90 34.53 -24.41
N PRO A 1085 36.88 34.88 -25.24
CA PRO A 1085 36.35 36.25 -25.24
C PRO A 1085 34.84 36.45 -25.54
N ALA A 1086 34.26 37.34 -24.73
CA ALA A 1086 33.37 38.50 -24.99
C ALA A 1086 32.24 38.51 -26.06
N HIS A 1087 31.10 39.05 -25.59
CA HIS A 1087 29.98 39.74 -26.27
C HIS A 1087 28.90 38.89 -26.96
N ALA A 1088 27.74 38.72 -26.31
CA ALA A 1088 26.51 39.53 -26.50
C ALA A 1088 25.46 39.11 -25.46
#